data_AF-A0A924WAI8-F1
#
_entry.id   AF-A0A924WAI8-F1
#
_cell.length_a   1.000
_cell.length_b   1.000
_cell.length_c   1.000
_cell.angle_alpha   90.00
_cell.angle_beta   90.00
_cell.angle_gamma   90.00
#
_symmetry.space_group_name_H-M   'P 1'
#
loop_
_entity.id
_entity.type
_entity.pdbx_description
1 polymer ?
#
loop_
_entity_poly.entity_id
_entity_poly.type
_entity_poly.pdbx_seq_one_letter_code
_entity_poly.pdbx_strand_id
1 'polypeptide(L)'
;MTHHTVRRSLLALSGMSLGLGGVAQALPTAGSTFTDAEANVFLLAMQAETTLPDDKLPEAMEAALQAVAAGSADPIAKREELITKLMGSNRCYSKEMSQAQWQHALNNLELLPPGMFNEPGGPRFFVANTVWTGNGSQASSGRAMPANLTVSFPNDGISWDGASNVLDARLGAQFGAANKDRGREYIRQSLANWRSYSGLRYTEVADDNIGFTNATAHSNLRGDIRIGARGIDGPSGILAYNNFPTQGGDMVLDADEFVSGNFGNTSNNLRTFRNTLTHEHGHGTGYIHSVPCNNTKLMEPQLSVSFDMLAIDERRGAQRNYGDRFAGNNAVGNARNFGDLTSPILKSIIEKNLSTNGVTGFNNSDEDWFRFTIGSAQDVVITVDPTGGTYLNDDQVNGCSGGTTSVVAEQAGNLNIELRDSVGTTLFMSAAAGAAGVTEVLTAAALAPGTYTVRIQDVGPNPNQNQVVQLYDLTIRVGTAKAPPTASAGINKRILAGQLCYFMGNVNSRPNDAGASISQYSWDLDGDGTFEVANSPVPTRTYTANGTVNVTLRVTDNFGSTSTDTITVTVFGATCPLTIDTQPVAITRCTGQSATFTTSATSTGTVSYQWRRNMVNIAGATNPSITINPVTTGDAGNYDCVVSSSCVATQTTSAVGLTVTQSVAIITQPVTQTVAEGSTVVLTVAANGAAPITYQWKRNNVNVPGATGPSLLMINATPAQSGNYFCAVTNSCGTVNSDVAVVTIESKNTCVCDWNGDTVLNSQDFFNFVTEFFGDNADFNDDGVTNSQDFFDFLACFFTGC
;
A
#
# COMPACT_ATOMS: atom_id res chain seq x y z
N MET A 1 39.34 -46.41 -32.21
CA MET A 1 39.27 -46.56 -33.67
C MET A 1 39.82 -45.30 -34.30
N THR A 2 40.93 -45.48 -35.03
CA THR A 2 41.73 -44.54 -35.84
C THR A 2 42.22 -43.22 -35.23
N HIS A 3 43.54 -43.21 -35.03
CA HIS A 3 44.46 -42.20 -34.50
C HIS A 3 44.99 -41.22 -35.57
N HIS A 4 45.48 -40.07 -35.07
CA HIS A 4 46.65 -39.26 -35.49
C HIS A 4 46.83 -38.71 -36.93
N THR A 5 46.84 -37.36 -36.98
CA THR A 5 47.91 -36.44 -37.40
C THR A 5 48.91 -36.80 -38.54
N VAL A 6 49.14 -35.79 -39.41
CA VAL A 6 50.34 -35.42 -40.22
C VAL A 6 50.33 -35.73 -41.73
N ARG A 7 50.50 -34.68 -42.57
CA ARG A 7 51.42 -34.55 -43.75
C ARG A 7 51.29 -33.13 -44.33
N ARG A 8 52.31 -32.25 -44.33
CA ARG A 8 53.60 -32.15 -45.07
C ARG A 8 53.55 -31.08 -46.20
N SER A 9 54.16 -29.94 -45.91
CA SER A 9 55.23 -29.21 -46.61
C SER A 9 55.43 -29.26 -48.15
N LEU A 10 55.67 -28.05 -48.68
CA LEU A 10 56.55 -27.59 -49.79
C LEU A 10 56.05 -27.53 -51.27
N LEU A 11 55.92 -26.27 -51.74
CA LEU A 11 56.52 -25.64 -52.94
C LEU A 11 56.48 -26.36 -54.31
N ALA A 12 55.79 -25.71 -55.27
CA ALA A 12 56.23 -25.61 -56.66
C ALA A 12 55.73 -24.30 -57.30
N LEU A 13 56.69 -23.40 -57.57
CA LEU A 13 56.73 -22.33 -58.58
C LEU A 13 56.37 -22.88 -59.98
N SER A 14 55.95 -22.16 -61.04
CA SER A 14 56.03 -20.74 -61.42
C SER A 14 55.39 -20.55 -62.82
N GLY A 15 54.99 -19.31 -63.14
CA GLY A 15 54.91 -18.73 -64.50
C GLY A 15 53.50 -18.26 -64.87
N MET A 16 53.17 -17.00 -65.15
CA MET A 16 53.90 -15.80 -65.61
C MET A 16 53.12 -14.55 -65.10
N SER A 17 53.72 -13.55 -64.43
CA SER A 17 54.59 -12.45 -64.91
C SER A 17 53.89 -11.36 -65.75
N LEU A 18 53.65 -10.20 -65.12
CA LEU A 18 53.82 -8.79 -65.58
C LEU A 18 53.58 -7.91 -64.32
N GLY A 19 54.47 -7.07 -63.77
CA GLY A 19 55.86 -6.70 -63.96
C GLY A 19 56.20 -5.63 -62.91
N LEU A 20 57.33 -5.76 -62.19
CA LEU A 20 57.91 -4.75 -61.29
C LEU A 20 59.40 -4.64 -61.61
N GLY A 21 59.93 -3.41 -61.62
CA GLY A 21 61.35 -3.05 -61.76
C GLY A 21 61.65 -2.29 -63.07
N GLY A 22 62.45 -1.23 -63.11
CA GLY A 22 63.29 -0.58 -62.10
C GLY A 22 64.54 0.02 -62.77
N VAL A 23 64.86 1.29 -62.51
CA VAL A 23 66.11 2.02 -62.83
C VAL A 23 66.15 3.21 -61.86
N ALA A 24 67.21 3.68 -61.20
CA ALA A 24 68.56 3.24 -60.85
C ALA A 24 69.09 4.20 -59.76
N GLN A 25 70.28 3.88 -59.26
CA GLN A 25 71.06 4.55 -58.22
C GLN A 25 71.38 6.04 -58.46
N ALA A 26 71.82 6.69 -57.36
CA ALA A 26 72.74 7.82 -57.24
C ALA A 26 72.16 9.15 -56.72
N LEU A 27 72.57 9.55 -55.51
CA LEU A 27 72.66 10.96 -55.09
C LEU A 27 73.62 11.68 -56.04
N PRO A 28 73.35 12.94 -56.46
CA PRO A 28 73.89 14.05 -55.66
C PRO A 28 73.11 15.40 -55.71
N THR A 29 73.43 16.23 -54.72
CA THR A 29 73.60 17.70 -54.74
C THR A 29 72.41 18.65 -54.93
N ALA A 30 72.35 19.58 -53.95
CA ALA A 30 72.16 21.03 -54.06
C ALA A 30 71.00 21.58 -54.91
N GLY A 31 70.10 22.28 -54.22
CA GLY A 31 69.37 23.41 -54.79
C GLY A 31 68.16 23.03 -55.62
N SER A 32 67.04 22.80 -54.95
CA SER A 32 65.79 23.49 -55.31
C SER A 32 64.76 23.27 -54.21
N THR A 33 64.11 24.38 -53.90
CA THR A 33 63.14 24.61 -52.84
C THR A 33 61.91 23.72 -52.97
N PHE A 34 61.59 22.96 -51.93
CA PHE A 34 60.18 22.67 -51.65
C PHE A 34 59.53 24.00 -51.27
N THR A 35 58.54 24.40 -52.06
CA THR A 35 57.81 25.65 -51.86
C THR A 35 56.87 25.54 -50.67
N ASP A 36 56.61 26.66 -49.98
CA ASP A 36 55.66 26.76 -48.86
C ASP A 36 54.22 26.28 -49.20
N ALA A 37 53.96 25.88 -50.45
CA ALA A 37 52.69 25.30 -50.89
C ALA A 37 52.53 23.81 -50.56
N GLU A 38 53.61 23.03 -50.35
CA GLU A 38 53.51 21.57 -50.14
C GLU A 38 53.65 21.15 -48.67
N ALA A 39 54.33 21.95 -47.85
CA ALA A 39 54.26 21.81 -46.39
C ALA A 39 52.87 22.19 -45.84
N ASN A 40 52.17 23.08 -46.55
CA ASN A 40 50.80 23.45 -46.22
C ASN A 40 49.80 22.33 -46.49
N VAL A 41 50.02 21.40 -47.43
CA VAL A 41 49.04 20.32 -47.67
C VAL A 41 49.07 19.25 -46.57
N PHE A 42 50.21 19.02 -45.92
CA PHE A 42 50.29 18.07 -44.80
C PHE A 42 49.84 18.69 -43.46
N LEU A 43 50.01 20.02 -43.29
CA LEU A 43 49.45 20.75 -42.15
C LEU A 43 47.95 21.02 -42.32
N LEU A 44 47.46 21.26 -43.55
CA LEU A 44 46.04 21.30 -43.90
C LEU A 44 45.37 19.92 -43.86
N ALA A 45 46.10 18.81 -44.00
CA ALA A 45 45.51 17.47 -43.82
C ALA A 45 45.33 17.09 -42.34
N MET A 46 46.03 17.78 -41.41
CA MET A 46 45.81 17.66 -39.97
C MET A 46 44.97 18.82 -39.38
N GLN A 47 44.74 19.89 -40.15
CA GLN A 47 43.88 21.04 -39.78
C GLN A 47 42.60 21.16 -40.61
N ALA A 48 42.34 20.26 -41.55
CA ALA A 48 41.02 20.09 -42.16
C ALA A 48 40.24 19.05 -41.35
N GLU A 49 40.06 19.37 -40.08
CA GLU A 49 38.87 19.01 -39.33
C GLU A 49 37.66 19.17 -40.27
N THR A 50 36.99 18.06 -40.55
CA THR A 50 35.68 18.06 -41.18
C THR A 50 34.69 18.65 -40.18
N THR A 51 34.72 19.98 -40.06
CA THR A 51 33.58 20.89 -40.08
C THR A 51 32.21 20.21 -39.95
N LEU A 52 31.87 19.87 -38.71
CA LEU A 52 30.59 20.35 -38.19
C LEU A 52 30.81 21.81 -37.78
N PRO A 53 29.86 22.73 -37.99
CA PRO A 53 30.12 24.14 -37.78
C PRO A 53 30.46 24.41 -36.32
N ASP A 54 31.71 24.79 -36.06
CA ASP A 54 32.24 25.17 -34.74
C ASP A 54 31.78 26.57 -34.28
N ASP A 55 30.84 27.15 -35.02
CA ASP A 55 30.19 28.38 -34.64
C ASP A 55 29.12 28.07 -33.58
N LYS A 56 29.58 28.08 -32.32
CA LYS A 56 28.82 28.23 -31.05
C LYS A 56 28.57 26.97 -30.22
N LEU A 57 29.56 26.10 -30.03
CA LEU A 57 29.55 25.24 -28.84
C LEU A 57 30.01 26.07 -27.62
N PRO A 58 29.18 26.23 -26.57
CA PRO A 58 29.58 26.98 -25.38
C PRO A 58 30.82 26.35 -24.73
N GLU A 59 31.78 27.16 -24.27
CA GLU A 59 33.05 26.73 -23.66
C GLU A 59 32.84 25.74 -22.49
N ALA A 60 31.72 25.90 -21.78
CA ALA A 60 31.23 25.01 -20.73
C ALA A 60 30.96 23.57 -21.21
N MET A 61 30.45 23.40 -22.43
CA MET A 61 30.13 22.10 -23.02
C MET A 61 31.40 21.35 -23.44
N GLU A 62 32.34 22.09 -24.02
CA GLU A 62 33.62 21.56 -24.51
C GLU A 62 34.44 20.95 -23.36
N ALA A 63 34.49 21.66 -22.22
CA ALA A 63 35.20 21.19 -21.04
C ALA A 63 34.54 19.97 -20.37
N ALA A 64 33.21 19.85 -20.42
CA ALA A 64 32.48 18.69 -19.88
C ALA A 64 32.68 17.43 -20.73
N LEU A 65 32.61 17.57 -22.06
CA LEU A 65 32.86 16.48 -23.01
C LEU A 65 34.24 15.84 -22.85
N GLN A 66 35.27 16.68 -22.69
CA GLN A 66 36.64 16.23 -22.50
C GLN A 66 36.83 15.47 -21.18
N ALA A 67 36.14 15.90 -20.11
CA ALA A 67 36.22 15.26 -18.80
C ALA A 67 35.62 13.83 -18.82
N VAL A 68 34.49 13.62 -19.50
CA VAL A 68 33.87 12.28 -19.64
C VAL A 68 34.71 11.37 -20.53
N ALA A 69 35.16 11.90 -21.68
CA ALA A 69 35.93 11.15 -22.66
C ALA A 69 37.28 10.65 -22.11
N ALA A 70 37.88 11.37 -21.15
CA ALA A 70 39.18 11.02 -20.56
C ALA A 70 39.21 9.65 -19.85
N GLY A 71 38.05 9.09 -19.47
CA GLY A 71 37.93 7.75 -18.89
C GLY A 71 37.86 6.60 -19.91
N SER A 72 37.81 6.90 -21.21
CA SER A 72 37.71 5.92 -22.30
C SER A 72 39.07 5.43 -22.79
N ALA A 73 39.12 4.18 -23.28
CA ALA A 73 40.31 3.65 -23.98
C ALA A 73 40.58 4.37 -25.32
N ASP A 74 39.55 5.01 -25.88
CA ASP A 74 39.64 5.92 -27.03
C ASP A 74 38.84 7.21 -26.72
N PRO A 75 39.49 8.22 -26.14
CA PRO A 75 38.84 9.47 -25.77
C PRO A 75 38.33 10.27 -26.97
N ILE A 76 39.00 10.19 -28.13
CA ILE A 76 38.63 10.98 -29.31
C ILE A 76 37.35 10.41 -29.92
N ALA A 77 37.29 9.09 -30.16
CA ALA A 77 36.08 8.44 -30.65
C ALA A 77 34.91 8.56 -29.65
N LYS A 78 35.21 8.51 -28.34
CA LYS A 78 34.18 8.69 -27.31
C LYS A 78 33.63 10.11 -27.31
N ARG A 79 34.48 11.12 -27.46
CA ARG A 79 34.06 12.52 -27.57
C ARG A 79 33.21 12.73 -28.82
N GLU A 80 33.59 12.18 -29.97
CA GLU A 80 32.79 12.24 -31.21
C GLU A 80 31.44 11.52 -31.08
N GLU A 81 31.40 10.35 -30.43
CA GLU A 81 30.17 9.63 -30.11
C GLU A 81 29.24 10.48 -29.23
N LEU A 82 29.79 11.11 -28.18
CA LEU A 82 29.04 11.96 -27.25
C LEU A 82 28.54 13.24 -27.92
N ILE A 83 29.36 13.89 -28.73
CA ILE A 83 28.97 15.06 -29.55
C ILE A 83 27.85 14.65 -30.51
N THR A 84 27.99 13.52 -31.21
CA THR A 84 26.95 13.01 -32.12
C THR A 84 25.65 12.68 -31.37
N LYS A 85 25.74 12.09 -30.18
CA LYS A 85 24.58 11.81 -29.31
C LYS A 85 23.95 13.07 -28.74
N LEU A 86 24.73 14.09 -28.38
CA LEU A 86 24.28 15.37 -27.83
C LEU A 86 23.63 16.24 -28.91
N MET A 87 24.30 16.39 -30.05
CA MET A 87 23.78 17.11 -31.20
C MET A 87 22.60 16.38 -31.86
N GLY A 88 22.49 15.06 -31.65
CA GLY A 88 21.31 14.25 -31.98
C GLY A 88 20.36 14.03 -30.80
N SER A 89 20.59 14.64 -29.62
CA SER A 89 19.70 14.53 -28.46
C SER A 89 18.74 15.71 -28.41
N ASN A 90 17.46 15.37 -28.38
CA ASN A 90 16.35 16.33 -28.39
C ASN A 90 15.88 16.63 -26.96
N ARG A 91 16.77 17.04 -26.04
CA ARG A 91 16.40 17.31 -24.63
C ARG A 91 16.14 18.81 -24.39
N CYS A 92 15.21 19.12 -23.48
CA CYS A 92 14.74 20.48 -23.11
C CYS A 92 15.78 21.29 -22.34
N TYR A 93 16.97 21.45 -22.89
CA TYR A 93 17.99 22.26 -22.25
C TYR A 93 17.98 23.69 -22.78
N SER A 94 18.19 24.66 -21.89
CA SER A 94 18.45 26.03 -22.29
C SER A 94 19.70 26.05 -23.19
N LYS A 95 19.78 27.02 -24.11
CA LYS A 95 20.95 27.16 -25.00
C LYS A 95 22.24 27.55 -24.25
N GLU A 96 22.15 27.91 -22.98
CA GLU A 96 23.24 28.48 -22.18
C GLU A 96 23.36 27.76 -20.83
N MET A 97 23.75 26.47 -20.84
CA MET A 97 24.02 25.70 -19.62
C MET A 97 25.47 25.88 -19.13
N SER A 98 25.70 25.87 -17.82
CA SER A 98 27.04 25.84 -17.21
C SER A 98 27.73 24.48 -17.37
N GLN A 99 29.05 24.42 -17.14
CA GLN A 99 29.86 23.20 -17.31
C GLN A 99 29.35 22.04 -16.45
N ALA A 100 28.93 22.32 -15.22
CA ALA A 100 28.39 21.32 -14.31
C ALA A 100 27.03 20.78 -14.79
N GLN A 101 26.19 21.63 -15.39
CA GLN A 101 24.89 21.22 -15.94
C GLN A 101 25.06 20.42 -17.23
N TRP A 102 26.03 20.77 -18.08
CA TRP A 102 26.38 19.98 -19.26
C TRP A 102 26.91 18.59 -18.88
N GLN A 103 27.82 18.55 -17.92
CA GLN A 103 28.36 17.30 -17.37
C GLN A 103 27.25 16.39 -16.81
N HIS A 104 26.25 17.03 -16.20
CA HIS A 104 25.10 16.35 -15.63
C HIS A 104 24.17 15.73 -16.68
N ALA A 105 23.81 16.52 -17.71
CA ALA A 105 23.01 16.04 -18.84
C ALA A 105 23.71 14.90 -19.61
N LEU A 106 25.02 15.01 -19.79
CA LEU A 106 25.89 14.00 -20.42
C LEU A 106 25.88 12.66 -19.69
N ASN A 107 26.05 12.67 -18.36
CA ASN A 107 26.04 11.45 -17.55
C ASN A 107 24.69 10.71 -17.63
N ASN A 108 23.59 11.45 -17.83
CA ASN A 108 22.24 10.87 -18.01
C ASN A 108 21.95 10.43 -19.46
N LEU A 109 22.73 10.90 -20.45
CA LEU A 109 22.71 10.43 -21.84
C LEU A 109 23.54 9.15 -22.05
N GLU A 110 24.60 8.96 -21.26
CA GLU A 110 25.43 7.74 -21.30
C GLU A 110 24.72 6.49 -20.73
N LEU A 111 23.58 6.68 -20.05
CA LEU A 111 22.71 5.61 -19.55
C LEU A 111 21.57 5.26 -20.53
N LEU A 112 21.58 5.78 -21.75
CA LEU A 112 20.68 5.32 -22.82
C LEU A 112 21.05 3.88 -23.20
N PRO A 113 20.10 2.93 -23.27
CA PRO A 113 20.39 1.65 -23.91
C PRO A 113 20.63 1.91 -25.41
N PRO A 114 21.46 1.09 -26.09
CA PRO A 114 21.60 1.17 -27.54
C PRO A 114 20.24 0.97 -28.22
N GLY A 115 19.89 1.81 -29.20
CA GLY A 115 18.65 1.68 -29.98
C GLY A 115 17.82 2.94 -30.25
N MET A 116 18.37 4.15 -30.08
CA MET A 116 17.68 5.40 -30.42
C MET A 116 17.69 5.76 -31.91
N PHE A 117 18.30 4.94 -32.76
CA PHE A 117 18.13 5.02 -34.21
C PHE A 117 17.68 3.66 -34.73
N ASN A 118 16.75 3.72 -35.66
CA ASN A 118 15.96 2.62 -36.19
C ASN A 118 16.79 1.34 -36.43
N GLU A 119 16.61 0.34 -35.58
CA GLU A 119 16.84 -1.06 -35.93
C GLU A 119 15.59 -1.86 -35.51
N PRO A 120 15.17 -2.85 -36.32
CA PRO A 120 13.97 -3.63 -36.02
C PRO A 120 14.15 -4.43 -34.71
N GLY A 121 13.43 -4.06 -33.64
CA GLY A 121 13.22 -4.95 -32.47
C GLY A 121 13.67 -4.52 -31.06
N GLY A 122 13.95 -3.24 -30.75
CA GLY A 122 14.33 -2.80 -29.38
C GLY A 122 13.22 -2.09 -28.56
N PRO A 123 13.12 -2.26 -27.21
CA PRO A 123 11.94 -1.89 -26.41
C PRO A 123 11.82 -0.40 -26.00
N ARG A 124 10.58 0.09 -26.05
CA ARG A 124 10.04 1.42 -25.69
C ARG A 124 9.14 1.25 -24.43
N PHE A 125 8.67 2.33 -23.79
CA PHE A 125 7.59 2.22 -22.77
C PHE A 125 6.33 1.55 -23.34
N PHE A 126 6.13 1.79 -24.63
CA PHE A 126 5.21 1.10 -25.52
C PHE A 126 5.99 0.63 -26.75
N VAL A 127 6.54 -0.59 -26.74
CA VAL A 127 6.87 -1.24 -28.02
C VAL A 127 5.65 -1.98 -28.53
N ALA A 128 5.73 -2.40 -29.79
CA ALA A 128 4.73 -3.21 -30.48
C ALA A 128 4.33 -4.52 -29.77
N ASN A 129 4.83 -4.83 -28.57
CA ASN A 129 4.47 -5.97 -27.74
C ASN A 129 4.52 -5.79 -26.20
N THR A 130 4.93 -4.65 -25.62
CA THR A 130 5.05 -4.48 -24.15
C THR A 130 4.49 -3.15 -23.63
N VAL A 131 3.97 -3.17 -22.41
CA VAL A 131 3.51 -2.01 -21.64
C VAL A 131 4.14 -2.08 -20.24
N TRP A 132 4.46 -0.94 -19.65
CA TRP A 132 4.98 -0.87 -18.29
C TRP A 132 3.86 -1.15 -17.27
N THR A 133 4.05 -2.12 -16.37
CA THR A 133 2.95 -2.73 -15.58
C THR A 133 2.89 -2.35 -14.09
N GLY A 134 3.59 -1.32 -13.62
CA GLY A 134 3.42 -0.89 -12.23
C GLY A 134 4.30 -1.58 -11.19
N ASN A 135 5.14 -2.54 -11.58
CA ASN A 135 5.92 -3.39 -10.65
C ASN A 135 7.39 -3.55 -11.07
N GLY A 136 8.02 -2.48 -11.56
CA GLY A 136 9.44 -2.51 -11.95
C GLY A 136 9.76 -3.46 -13.12
N SER A 137 8.76 -3.82 -13.94
CA SER A 137 8.96 -4.66 -15.12
C SER A 137 8.15 -4.15 -16.32
N GLN A 138 8.82 -4.14 -17.48
CA GLN A 138 8.15 -4.11 -18.78
C GLN A 138 7.67 -5.54 -19.05
N ALA A 139 6.37 -5.74 -19.23
CA ALA A 139 5.81 -7.04 -19.58
C ALA A 139 5.10 -6.97 -20.93
N SER A 140 5.00 -8.10 -21.62
CA SER A 140 4.18 -8.21 -22.82
C SER A 140 2.69 -8.15 -22.48
N SER A 141 2.19 -6.94 -22.26
CA SER A 141 0.76 -6.69 -22.28
C SER A 141 0.33 -6.80 -23.74
N GLY A 142 -0.12 -7.98 -24.15
CA GLY A 142 -0.64 -8.23 -25.50
C GLY A 142 -1.94 -7.47 -25.82
N ARG A 143 -2.20 -6.32 -25.19
CA ARG A 143 -3.40 -5.48 -25.36
C ARG A 143 -3.06 -4.03 -25.01
N ALA A 144 -3.79 -3.10 -25.64
CA ALA A 144 -3.91 -1.69 -25.30
C ALA A 144 -4.50 -1.45 -23.89
N MET A 145 -3.92 -2.05 -22.84
CA MET A 145 -4.30 -1.76 -21.46
C MET A 145 -3.54 -0.51 -21.00
N PRO A 146 -4.24 0.55 -20.57
CA PRO A 146 -3.55 1.73 -20.08
C PRO A 146 -2.70 1.41 -18.86
N ALA A 147 -1.48 1.94 -18.82
CA ALA A 147 -0.58 1.73 -17.68
C ALA A 147 -1.14 2.37 -16.41
N ASN A 148 -0.96 1.67 -15.29
CA ASN A 148 -1.15 2.22 -13.95
C ASN A 148 0.21 2.70 -13.46
N LEU A 149 0.36 4.02 -13.33
CA LEU A 149 1.56 4.66 -12.82
C LEU A 149 1.31 5.15 -11.40
N THR A 150 2.30 4.97 -10.55
CA THR A 150 2.34 5.54 -9.21
C THR A 150 3.24 6.77 -9.22
N VAL A 151 2.87 7.77 -8.42
CA VAL A 151 3.59 9.04 -8.34
C VAL A 151 3.93 9.32 -6.89
N SER A 152 5.13 9.80 -6.60
CA SER A 152 5.50 10.20 -5.25
C SER A 152 6.27 11.51 -5.23
N PHE A 153 6.23 12.18 -4.07
CA PHE A 153 6.94 13.42 -3.80
C PHE A 153 7.94 13.15 -2.67
N PRO A 154 9.25 13.06 -2.96
CA PRO A 154 10.29 12.97 -1.94
C PRO A 154 10.24 14.18 -1.02
N ASN A 155 10.64 13.99 0.24
CA ASN A 155 10.77 15.08 1.19
C ASN A 155 11.89 16.05 0.75
N ASP A 156 11.80 17.30 1.19
CA ASP A 156 12.90 18.24 1.06
C ASP A 156 14.15 17.74 1.81
N GLY A 157 15.33 18.13 1.34
CA GLY A 157 16.63 17.76 1.92
C GLY A 157 17.18 16.41 1.46
N ILE A 158 16.37 15.60 0.77
CA ILE A 158 16.85 14.36 0.13
C ILE A 158 17.82 14.72 -0.99
N SER A 159 18.95 14.00 -1.09
CA SER A 159 19.91 14.18 -2.18
C SER A 159 19.21 13.96 -3.51
N TRP A 160 19.19 14.99 -4.34
CA TRP A 160 18.44 15.08 -5.58
C TRP A 160 19.38 15.51 -6.69
N ASP A 161 20.21 14.56 -7.11
CA ASP A 161 20.90 14.62 -8.37
C ASP A 161 21.85 15.84 -8.46
N GLY A 162 22.84 15.82 -7.57
CA GLY A 162 23.85 16.86 -7.41
C GLY A 162 23.49 17.96 -6.40
N ALA A 163 22.23 18.07 -5.97
CA ALA A 163 21.79 19.03 -4.95
C ALA A 163 20.82 18.39 -3.94
N SER A 164 20.11 19.18 -3.14
CA SER A 164 19.01 18.70 -2.30
C SER A 164 17.67 19.02 -2.95
N ASN A 165 16.70 18.11 -2.82
CA ASN A 165 15.31 18.37 -3.18
C ASN A 165 14.76 19.51 -2.32
N VAL A 166 14.06 20.45 -2.94
CA VAL A 166 13.46 21.64 -2.30
C VAL A 166 12.05 21.94 -2.81
N LEU A 167 11.37 20.96 -3.41
CA LEU A 167 10.04 21.17 -4.01
C LEU A 167 9.05 21.74 -2.99
N ASP A 168 8.94 21.15 -1.81
CA ASP A 168 7.94 21.59 -0.82
C ASP A 168 8.24 22.97 -0.26
N ALA A 169 9.51 23.35 -0.16
CA ALA A 169 9.95 24.69 0.20
C ALA A 169 9.51 25.70 -0.86
N ARG A 170 9.71 25.40 -2.16
CA ARG A 170 9.30 26.28 -3.27
C ARG A 170 7.78 26.40 -3.37
N LEU A 171 7.05 25.30 -3.28
CA LEU A 171 5.58 25.34 -3.23
C LEU A 171 5.07 26.10 -2.01
N GLY A 172 5.75 25.95 -0.86
CA GLY A 172 5.44 26.71 0.36
C GLY A 172 5.67 28.21 0.22
N ALA A 173 6.73 28.62 -0.49
CA ALA A 173 6.99 30.02 -0.77
C ALA A 173 5.96 30.62 -1.75
N GLN A 174 5.59 29.87 -2.80
CA GLN A 174 4.66 30.34 -3.83
C GLN A 174 3.20 30.38 -3.37
N PHE A 175 2.75 29.39 -2.59
CA PHE A 175 1.33 29.22 -2.22
C PHE A 175 1.04 29.45 -0.72
N GLY A 176 2.08 29.55 0.09
CA GLY A 176 2.01 29.62 1.55
C GLY A 176 2.33 28.26 2.21
N ALA A 177 3.01 28.29 3.36
CA ALA A 177 3.49 27.08 4.04
C ALA A 177 2.38 26.07 4.41
N ALA A 178 1.17 26.56 4.69
CA ALA A 178 -0.01 25.72 4.97
C ALA A 178 -0.72 25.19 3.71
N ASN A 179 -0.36 25.69 2.53
CA ASN A 179 -1.07 25.45 1.27
C ASN A 179 -0.19 24.78 0.20
N LYS A 180 0.88 24.08 0.61
CA LYS A 180 1.79 23.40 -0.32
C LYS A 180 1.07 22.43 -1.26
N ASP A 181 -0.01 21.79 -0.77
CA ASP A 181 -0.84 20.89 -1.58
C ASP A 181 -1.50 21.59 -2.77
N ARG A 182 -1.73 22.90 -2.70
CA ARG A 182 -2.23 23.68 -3.84
C ARG A 182 -1.27 23.60 -5.02
N GLY A 183 0.03 23.66 -4.75
CA GLY A 183 1.08 23.51 -5.75
C GLY A 183 1.15 22.10 -6.33
N ARG A 184 1.10 21.09 -5.45
CA ARG A 184 1.03 19.68 -5.87
C ARG A 184 -0.23 19.40 -6.68
N GLU A 185 -1.34 20.09 -6.41
CA GLU A 185 -2.57 19.94 -7.20
C GLU A 185 -2.39 20.38 -8.66
N TYR A 186 -1.61 21.41 -8.95
CA TYR A 186 -1.28 21.76 -10.33
C TYR A 186 -0.52 20.64 -11.05
N ILE A 187 0.41 19.98 -10.35
CA ILE A 187 1.12 18.79 -10.85
C ILE A 187 0.13 17.66 -11.12
N ARG A 188 -0.77 17.38 -10.17
CA ARG A 188 -1.83 16.37 -10.33
C ARG A 188 -2.76 16.69 -11.50
N GLN A 189 -3.07 17.96 -11.76
CA GLN A 189 -3.91 18.37 -12.90
C GLN A 189 -3.18 18.22 -14.24
N SER A 190 -1.87 18.44 -14.30
CA SER A 190 -1.06 18.12 -15.49
C SER A 190 -1.07 16.62 -15.81
N LEU A 191 -0.95 15.76 -14.78
CA LEU A 191 -1.08 14.32 -14.95
C LEU A 191 -2.53 13.88 -15.28
N ALA A 192 -3.53 14.53 -14.70
CA ALA A 192 -4.94 14.30 -15.04
C ALA A 192 -5.26 14.67 -16.50
N ASN A 193 -4.54 15.64 -17.07
CA ASN A 193 -4.65 15.96 -18.49
C ASN A 193 -4.17 14.79 -19.34
N TRP A 194 -2.99 14.22 -19.03
CA TRP A 194 -2.53 12.97 -19.64
C TRP A 194 -3.53 11.83 -19.47
N ARG A 195 -4.07 11.59 -18.26
CA ARG A 195 -5.12 10.59 -18.00
C ARG A 195 -6.31 10.73 -18.95
N SER A 196 -6.73 11.96 -19.24
CA SER A 196 -7.94 12.26 -20.01
C SER A 196 -7.85 11.87 -21.50
N TYR A 197 -6.64 11.85 -22.06
CA TYR A 197 -6.39 11.57 -23.48
C TYR A 197 -5.58 10.30 -23.74
N SER A 198 -4.83 9.81 -22.77
CA SER A 198 -4.02 8.59 -22.97
C SER A 198 -4.66 7.35 -22.34
N GLY A 199 -5.65 7.52 -21.45
CA GLY A 199 -6.16 6.45 -20.61
C GLY A 199 -5.22 6.06 -19.45
N LEU A 200 -4.00 6.63 -19.36
CA LEU A 200 -3.08 6.41 -18.23
C LEU A 200 -3.78 6.65 -16.90
N ARG A 201 -3.45 5.84 -15.90
CA ARG A 201 -3.97 5.98 -14.55
C ARG A 201 -2.84 6.35 -13.61
N TYR A 202 -3.11 7.26 -12.69
CA TYR A 202 -2.13 7.74 -11.73
C TYR A 202 -2.64 7.58 -10.31
N THR A 203 -1.79 7.07 -9.43
CA THR A 203 -2.06 7.01 -7.99
C THR A 203 -0.88 7.56 -7.21
N GLU A 204 -1.12 8.59 -6.40
CA GLU A 204 -0.09 9.08 -5.50
C GLU A 204 0.17 8.07 -4.37
N VAL A 205 1.45 7.72 -4.15
CA VAL A 205 1.91 6.76 -3.15
C VAL A 205 2.90 7.41 -2.17
N ALA A 206 3.36 6.64 -1.18
CA ALA A 206 4.46 7.10 -0.33
C ALA A 206 5.74 7.31 -1.16
N ASP A 207 6.73 7.96 -0.55
CA ASP A 207 8.09 7.97 -1.09
C ASP A 207 9.02 7.26 -0.11
N ASP A 208 9.97 6.50 -0.63
CA ASP A 208 10.99 5.84 0.20
C ASP A 208 12.05 6.82 0.75
N ASN A 209 12.03 8.07 0.28
CA ASN A 209 12.94 9.14 0.68
C ASN A 209 14.42 8.76 0.52
N ILE A 210 14.70 7.85 -0.40
CA ILE A 210 16.06 7.55 -0.83
C ILE A 210 16.48 8.61 -1.85
N GLY A 211 17.77 8.95 -1.86
CA GLY A 211 18.33 9.88 -2.84
C GLY A 211 17.93 9.57 -4.28
N PHE A 212 17.96 10.58 -5.15
CA PHE A 212 17.68 10.40 -6.57
C PHE A 212 18.56 9.30 -7.15
N THR A 213 17.97 8.39 -7.92
CA THR A 213 18.69 7.27 -8.55
C THR A 213 18.14 7.05 -9.95
N ASN A 214 19.03 6.81 -10.91
CA ASN A 214 18.67 6.34 -12.25
C ASN A 214 18.39 4.81 -12.30
N ALA A 215 18.22 4.15 -11.15
CA ALA A 215 17.87 2.74 -11.10
C ALA A 215 16.53 2.50 -11.81
N THR A 216 16.31 1.30 -12.34
CA THR A 216 15.02 0.86 -12.91
C THR A 216 14.21 -0.01 -11.97
N ALA A 217 14.89 -0.61 -10.98
CA ALA A 217 14.29 -1.40 -9.91
C ALA A 217 14.04 -0.50 -8.70
N HIS A 218 12.79 -0.49 -8.22
CA HIS A 218 12.34 0.39 -7.14
C HIS A 218 11.59 -0.37 -6.08
N SER A 219 11.58 0.20 -4.87
CA SER A 219 10.79 -0.31 -3.76
C SER A 219 9.30 -0.07 -4.04
N ASN A 220 8.43 -0.91 -3.48
CA ASN A 220 6.97 -0.69 -3.56
C ASN A 220 6.51 0.57 -2.78
N LEU A 221 7.43 1.23 -2.06
CA LEU A 221 7.19 2.45 -1.29
C LEU A 221 7.53 3.72 -2.07
N ARG A 222 8.14 3.60 -3.24
CA ARG A 222 8.46 4.71 -4.14
C ARG A 222 7.52 4.69 -5.33
N GLY A 223 7.10 5.86 -5.79
CA GLY A 223 6.36 6.00 -7.03
C GLY A 223 7.22 5.69 -8.26
N ASP A 224 6.57 5.21 -9.30
CA ASP A 224 7.16 4.97 -10.63
C ASP A 224 7.71 6.24 -11.26
N ILE A 225 7.14 7.37 -10.85
CA ILE A 225 7.59 8.72 -11.16
C ILE A 225 7.71 9.46 -9.85
N ARG A 226 8.93 9.90 -9.52
CA ARG A 226 9.12 10.88 -8.46
C ARG A 226 9.22 12.28 -9.05
N ILE A 227 8.63 13.25 -8.37
CA ILE A 227 8.69 14.66 -8.80
C ILE A 227 9.35 15.47 -7.70
N GLY A 228 10.53 16.01 -8.00
CA GLY A 228 11.30 16.86 -7.11
C GLY A 228 11.73 18.16 -7.78
N ALA A 229 12.38 19.03 -7.02
CA ALA A 229 12.94 20.28 -7.54
C ALA A 229 14.30 20.59 -6.93
N ARG A 230 15.21 21.14 -7.73
CA ARG A 230 16.49 21.72 -7.27
C ARG A 230 16.85 22.93 -8.13
N GLY A 231 17.74 23.80 -7.65
CA GLY A 231 18.30 24.86 -8.51
C GLY A 231 19.14 24.24 -9.64
N ILE A 232 18.94 24.71 -10.87
CA ILE A 232 19.65 24.20 -12.05
C ILE A 232 20.58 25.28 -12.64
N ASP A 233 20.05 26.38 -13.16
CA ASP A 233 20.84 27.52 -13.70
C ASP A 233 20.42 28.91 -13.19
N GLY A 234 19.43 29.00 -12.31
CA GLY A 234 18.80 30.28 -12.01
C GLY A 234 17.63 30.57 -12.98
N PRO A 235 17.03 31.77 -12.93
CA PRO A 235 15.80 32.03 -13.68
C PRO A 235 16.05 32.20 -15.19
N SER A 236 15.06 31.82 -16.00
CA SER A 236 15.02 31.94 -17.47
C SER A 236 15.95 30.98 -18.23
N GLY A 237 16.31 29.86 -17.61
CA GLY A 237 17.22 28.84 -18.14
C GLY A 237 16.51 27.51 -18.43
N ILE A 238 17.03 26.42 -17.89
CA ILE A 238 16.40 25.09 -17.99
C ILE A 238 15.19 25.10 -17.09
N LEU A 239 14.00 24.88 -17.65
CA LEU A 239 12.78 24.92 -16.85
C LEU A 239 12.63 23.67 -15.98
N ALA A 240 12.93 22.52 -16.57
CA ALA A 240 12.85 21.21 -15.94
C ALA A 240 13.48 20.19 -16.89
N TYR A 241 13.64 18.95 -16.42
CA TYR A 241 13.81 17.80 -17.29
C TYR A 241 13.18 16.57 -16.63
N ASN A 242 12.91 15.55 -17.44
CA ASN A 242 12.46 14.25 -16.97
C ASN A 242 13.37 13.12 -17.47
N ASN A 243 13.62 12.15 -16.62
CA ASN A 243 14.28 10.93 -17.05
C ASN A 243 13.34 10.09 -17.92
N PHE A 244 13.90 9.45 -18.94
CA PHE A 244 13.16 8.43 -19.66
C PHE A 244 12.76 7.28 -18.72
N PRO A 245 11.71 6.54 -19.06
CA PRO A 245 11.29 5.38 -18.31
C PRO A 245 12.34 4.36 -17.90
N THR A 246 13.36 4.17 -18.74
CA THR A 246 14.45 3.22 -18.50
C THR A 246 15.46 3.72 -17.47
N GLN A 247 15.23 4.89 -16.88
CA GLN A 247 16.08 5.52 -15.87
C GLN A 247 15.24 6.04 -14.68
N GLY A 248 14.12 5.36 -14.40
CA GLY A 248 13.27 5.62 -13.23
C GLY A 248 12.19 6.68 -13.43
N GLY A 249 12.08 7.32 -14.61
CA GLY A 249 10.96 8.22 -14.94
C GLY A 249 10.82 9.46 -14.05
N ASP A 250 11.84 9.76 -13.23
CA ASP A 250 11.81 10.83 -12.25
C ASP A 250 11.98 12.21 -12.91
N MET A 251 11.14 13.15 -12.50
CA MET A 251 11.14 14.53 -12.97
C MET A 251 11.88 15.46 -12.01
N VAL A 252 12.67 16.36 -12.57
CA VAL A 252 13.36 17.42 -11.84
C VAL A 252 12.92 18.78 -12.38
N LEU A 253 12.22 19.53 -11.54
CA LEU A 253 11.87 20.93 -11.80
C LEU A 253 13.02 21.85 -11.40
N ASP A 254 13.23 22.93 -12.17
CA ASP A 254 14.11 23.99 -11.69
C ASP A 254 13.42 24.77 -10.56
N ALA A 255 14.02 24.70 -9.38
CA ALA A 255 13.56 25.42 -8.21
C ALA A 255 13.68 26.94 -8.37
N ASP A 256 14.54 27.42 -9.27
CA ASP A 256 14.77 28.85 -9.50
C ASP A 256 13.72 29.48 -10.43
N GLU A 257 12.90 28.67 -11.09
CA GLU A 257 11.80 29.13 -11.96
C GLU A 257 10.49 29.42 -11.20
N PHE A 258 10.46 29.18 -9.88
CA PHE A 258 9.37 29.58 -8.98
C PHE A 258 9.35 31.10 -8.71
N VAL A 259 9.34 31.88 -9.79
CA VAL A 259 9.28 33.33 -9.83
C VAL A 259 8.06 33.81 -10.62
N SER A 260 7.60 35.04 -10.37
CA SER A 260 6.36 35.59 -10.96
C SER A 260 6.32 35.62 -12.49
N GLY A 261 7.47 35.67 -13.16
CA GLY A 261 7.56 35.66 -14.63
C GLY A 261 7.42 34.28 -15.27
N ASN A 262 7.62 33.21 -14.51
CA ASN A 262 7.66 31.84 -15.03
C ASN A 262 6.70 30.89 -14.29
N PHE A 263 7.16 29.98 -13.43
CA PHE A 263 6.25 29.05 -12.75
C PHE A 263 5.28 29.76 -11.80
N GLY A 264 5.63 30.95 -11.32
CA GLY A 264 4.76 31.81 -10.54
C GLY A 264 3.81 32.70 -11.36
N ASN A 265 3.84 32.62 -12.69
CA ASN A 265 3.00 33.46 -13.55
C ASN A 265 1.54 33.04 -13.50
N THR A 266 0.73 33.79 -12.78
CA THR A 266 -0.70 33.47 -12.54
C THR A 266 -1.60 33.56 -13.78
N SER A 267 -1.09 34.07 -14.91
CA SER A 267 -1.82 34.14 -16.17
C SER A 267 -2.36 32.77 -16.57
N ASN A 268 -3.65 32.72 -16.89
CA ASN A 268 -4.35 31.50 -17.30
C ASN A 268 -4.11 30.30 -16.35
N ASN A 269 -4.10 30.59 -15.04
CA ASN A 269 -3.97 29.60 -13.97
C ASN A 269 -2.62 28.85 -13.99
N LEU A 270 -1.51 29.60 -13.92
CA LEU A 270 -0.14 29.07 -13.92
C LEU A 270 0.18 28.22 -15.15
N ARG A 271 -0.25 28.69 -16.33
CA ARG A 271 -0.13 27.95 -17.59
C ARG A 271 1.31 27.56 -17.92
N THR A 272 2.28 28.44 -17.67
CA THR A 272 3.70 28.14 -17.90
C THR A 272 4.14 26.94 -17.08
N PHE A 273 3.88 26.94 -15.76
CA PHE A 273 4.17 25.81 -14.88
C PHE A 273 3.48 24.51 -15.33
N ARG A 274 2.18 24.58 -15.63
CA ARG A 274 1.40 23.40 -16.05
C ARG A 274 1.86 22.84 -17.39
N ASN A 275 2.19 23.69 -18.36
CA ASN A 275 2.69 23.25 -19.66
C ASN A 275 4.08 22.64 -19.52
N THR A 276 5.00 23.23 -18.75
CA THR A 276 6.31 22.62 -18.47
C THR A 276 6.16 21.24 -17.83
N LEU A 277 5.35 21.11 -16.78
CA LEU A 277 5.08 19.82 -16.14
C LEU A 277 4.54 18.77 -17.12
N THR A 278 3.60 19.17 -17.97
CA THR A 278 2.97 18.27 -18.94
C THR A 278 3.96 17.85 -20.02
N HIS A 279 4.81 18.79 -20.48
CA HIS A 279 5.87 18.57 -21.47
C HIS A 279 6.90 17.57 -20.96
N GLU A 280 7.43 17.82 -19.77
CA GLU A 280 8.42 16.94 -19.14
C GLU A 280 7.86 15.56 -18.85
N HIS A 281 6.60 15.49 -18.41
CA HIS A 281 5.92 14.21 -18.27
C HIS A 281 5.85 13.45 -19.61
N GLY A 282 5.71 14.17 -20.72
CA GLY A 282 5.81 13.61 -22.08
C GLY A 282 7.11 12.84 -22.31
N HIS A 283 8.28 13.42 -21.97
CA HIS A 283 9.56 12.70 -22.02
C HIS A 283 9.58 11.46 -21.12
N GLY A 284 9.02 11.57 -19.91
CA GLY A 284 8.82 10.44 -18.99
C GLY A 284 7.89 9.36 -19.52
N THR A 285 7.12 9.63 -20.58
CA THR A 285 6.30 8.64 -21.30
C THR A 285 6.93 8.17 -22.62
N GLY A 286 8.11 8.70 -22.97
CA GLY A 286 8.89 8.29 -24.14
C GLY A 286 8.74 9.21 -25.36
N TYR A 287 8.16 10.40 -25.21
CA TYR A 287 8.14 11.38 -26.29
C TYR A 287 9.50 12.03 -26.50
N ILE A 288 9.75 12.42 -27.73
CA ILE A 288 10.84 13.31 -28.12
C ILE A 288 10.24 14.64 -28.58
N HIS A 289 11.09 15.64 -28.76
CA HIS A 289 10.62 16.89 -29.31
C HIS A 289 10.14 16.77 -30.75
N SER A 290 9.07 17.52 -31.05
CA SER A 290 8.49 17.69 -32.38
C SER A 290 8.83 19.07 -32.95
N VAL A 291 9.06 19.14 -34.26
CA VAL A 291 9.36 20.38 -35.01
C VAL A 291 8.42 20.53 -36.21
N PRO A 292 8.30 21.75 -36.80
CA PRO A 292 8.96 23.02 -36.46
C PRO A 292 8.41 23.70 -35.20
N CYS A 293 9.21 24.56 -34.56
CA CYS A 293 8.76 25.42 -33.47
C CYS A 293 7.84 26.53 -34.00
N ASN A 294 6.54 26.31 -33.96
CA ASN A 294 5.55 27.27 -34.43
C ASN A 294 4.45 27.52 -33.40
N ASN A 295 4.67 27.15 -32.14
CA ASN A 295 3.76 27.33 -31.01
C ASN A 295 2.44 26.56 -31.17
N THR A 296 2.46 25.39 -31.80
CA THR A 296 1.26 24.57 -32.02
C THR A 296 1.27 23.25 -31.27
N LYS A 297 2.41 22.83 -30.71
CA LYS A 297 2.58 21.55 -30.03
C LYS A 297 3.20 21.69 -28.66
N LEU A 298 2.80 20.82 -27.73
CA LEU A 298 3.39 20.79 -26.40
C LEU A 298 4.85 20.36 -26.47
N MET A 299 5.16 19.32 -27.24
CA MET A 299 6.51 18.76 -27.33
C MET A 299 7.45 19.54 -28.26
N GLU A 300 7.17 20.81 -28.57
CA GLU A 300 8.17 21.66 -29.21
C GLU A 300 9.34 21.92 -28.23
N PRO A 301 10.60 22.01 -28.71
CA PRO A 301 11.75 22.27 -27.85
C PRO A 301 11.73 23.67 -27.22
N GLN A 302 10.75 24.49 -27.58
CA GLN A 302 10.45 25.77 -26.95
C GLN A 302 9.07 25.68 -26.30
N LEU A 303 8.98 26.06 -25.03
CA LEU A 303 7.71 26.10 -24.32
C LEU A 303 6.78 27.13 -24.95
N SER A 304 5.52 26.73 -25.16
CA SER A 304 4.45 27.64 -25.58
C SER A 304 3.33 27.74 -24.55
N VAL A 305 2.69 28.91 -24.50
CA VAL A 305 1.51 29.19 -23.69
C VAL A 305 0.27 29.49 -24.54
N SER A 306 0.36 29.30 -25.86
CA SER A 306 -0.75 29.50 -26.83
C SER A 306 -1.87 28.46 -26.65
N PHE A 307 -1.54 27.28 -26.12
CA PHE A 307 -2.46 26.19 -25.82
C PHE A 307 -2.34 25.76 -24.34
N ASP A 308 -3.25 24.87 -23.92
CA ASP A 308 -3.28 24.34 -22.55
C ASP A 308 -2.87 22.89 -22.53
N MET A 309 -1.72 22.59 -21.91
CA MET A 309 -1.20 21.23 -21.74
C MET A 309 -1.14 20.47 -23.08
N LEU A 310 -1.81 19.32 -23.24
CA LEU A 310 -1.69 18.51 -24.46
C LEU A 310 -2.35 19.15 -25.68
N ALA A 311 -1.59 19.32 -26.76
CA ALA A 311 -2.08 19.69 -28.07
C ALA A 311 -2.45 18.44 -28.89
N ILE A 312 -2.84 18.65 -30.16
CA ILE A 312 -3.33 17.56 -31.01
C ILE A 312 -2.26 16.48 -31.26
N ASP A 313 -1.01 16.90 -31.41
CA ASP A 313 0.09 15.99 -31.70
C ASP A 313 0.39 15.06 -30.53
N GLU A 314 0.37 15.59 -29.30
CA GLU A 314 0.56 14.75 -28.13
C GLU A 314 -0.62 13.84 -27.90
N ARG A 315 -1.86 14.30 -28.11
CA ARG A 315 -3.01 13.39 -28.06
C ARG A 315 -2.82 12.23 -29.04
N ARG A 316 -2.35 12.53 -30.26
CA ARG A 316 -1.99 11.53 -31.28
C ARG A 316 -0.77 10.68 -30.95
N GLY A 317 0.16 11.15 -30.14
CA GLY A 317 1.36 10.40 -29.77
C GLY A 317 1.22 9.55 -28.51
N ALA A 318 0.13 9.71 -27.74
CA ALA A 318 0.10 9.34 -26.31
C ALA A 318 0.32 7.87 -26.06
N GLN A 319 -0.16 7.02 -26.96
CA GLN A 319 0.03 5.57 -26.95
C GLN A 319 -0.10 5.04 -28.38
N ARG A 320 0.28 3.77 -28.61
CA ARG A 320 -0.17 3.02 -29.80
C ARG A 320 -1.71 2.99 -29.76
N ASN A 321 -2.34 3.47 -30.84
CA ASN A 321 -3.75 3.91 -30.98
C ASN A 321 -4.02 5.40 -30.68
N TYR A 322 -3.05 6.28 -30.96
CA TYR A 322 -3.26 7.70 -31.21
C TYR A 322 -4.11 8.52 -30.21
N GLY A 323 -4.09 8.16 -28.92
CA GLY A 323 -4.86 8.85 -27.88
C GLY A 323 -6.31 8.39 -27.74
N ASP A 324 -6.67 7.25 -28.32
CA ASP A 324 -7.96 6.63 -28.05
C ASP A 324 -7.98 6.01 -26.65
N ARG A 325 -8.67 6.68 -25.71
CA ARG A 325 -8.87 6.17 -24.34
C ARG A 325 -9.72 4.90 -24.26
N PHE A 326 -10.44 4.54 -25.32
CA PHE A 326 -11.24 3.32 -25.41
C PHE A 326 -10.58 2.22 -26.26
N ALA A 327 -9.34 2.46 -26.67
CA ALA A 327 -8.53 1.53 -27.43
C ALA A 327 -8.66 0.08 -26.96
N GLY A 328 -8.85 -0.83 -27.91
CA GLY A 328 -9.13 -2.23 -27.65
C GLY A 328 -10.62 -2.58 -27.61
N ASN A 329 -11.51 -1.64 -27.92
CA ASN A 329 -12.93 -1.85 -28.24
C ASN A 329 -13.14 -2.31 -29.69
N ASN A 330 -12.29 -3.21 -30.21
CA ASN A 330 -12.22 -3.54 -31.63
C ASN A 330 -13.13 -4.69 -32.09
N ALA A 331 -14.03 -5.15 -31.23
CA ALA A 331 -14.99 -6.20 -31.51
C ALA A 331 -16.29 -5.99 -30.72
N VAL A 332 -17.36 -6.64 -31.13
CA VAL A 332 -18.64 -6.53 -30.40
C VAL A 332 -18.56 -7.02 -28.95
N GLY A 333 -17.68 -7.98 -28.66
CA GLY A 333 -17.50 -8.55 -27.31
C GLY A 333 -16.81 -7.61 -26.32
N ASN A 334 -16.03 -6.64 -26.82
CA ASN A 334 -15.30 -5.64 -26.02
C ASN A 334 -15.76 -4.21 -26.33
N ALA A 335 -16.93 -4.05 -26.98
CA ALA A 335 -17.50 -2.76 -27.31
C ALA A 335 -17.63 -1.85 -26.07
N ARG A 336 -17.24 -0.58 -26.20
CA ARG A 336 -17.39 0.41 -25.13
C ARG A 336 -18.88 0.67 -24.86
N ASN A 337 -19.34 0.29 -23.68
CA ASN A 337 -20.74 0.43 -23.27
C ASN A 337 -21.01 1.79 -22.59
N PHE A 338 -21.91 2.58 -23.16
CA PHE A 338 -22.39 3.87 -22.62
C PHE A 338 -23.65 3.75 -21.74
N GLY A 339 -24.21 2.55 -21.60
CA GLY A 339 -25.38 2.31 -20.77
C GLY A 339 -26.69 2.74 -21.42
N ASP A 340 -27.72 2.98 -20.60
CA ASP A 340 -29.05 3.44 -21.03
C ASP A 340 -29.06 4.96 -21.20
N LEU A 341 -29.29 5.41 -22.43
CA LEU A 341 -29.33 6.83 -22.80
C LEU A 341 -30.72 7.46 -22.61
N THR A 342 -31.68 6.72 -22.03
CA THR A 342 -33.04 7.20 -21.73
C THR A 342 -33.37 7.26 -20.24
N SER A 343 -32.54 6.65 -19.38
CA SER A 343 -32.79 6.53 -17.93
C SER A 343 -31.51 6.81 -17.12
N PRO A 344 -31.58 7.53 -15.97
CA PRO A 344 -32.78 8.08 -15.33
C PRO A 344 -33.35 9.34 -16.00
N ILE A 345 -32.64 9.92 -16.98
CA ILE A 345 -33.07 11.06 -17.81
C ILE A 345 -32.54 10.82 -19.23
N LEU A 346 -33.26 11.31 -20.26
CA LEU A 346 -32.78 11.29 -21.64
C LEU A 346 -31.44 12.03 -21.76
N LYS A 347 -30.43 11.36 -22.29
CA LYS A 347 -29.06 11.88 -22.42
C LYS A 347 -28.48 11.52 -23.78
N SER A 348 -27.53 12.33 -24.22
CA SER A 348 -26.70 12.04 -25.39
C SER A 348 -25.24 11.83 -24.98
N ILE A 349 -24.42 11.31 -25.88
CA ILE A 349 -22.99 11.11 -25.67
C ILE A 349 -22.20 11.90 -26.72
N ILE A 350 -21.12 12.55 -26.29
CA ILE A 350 -20.09 13.12 -27.17
C ILE A 350 -18.74 12.66 -26.61
N GLU A 351 -18.05 11.80 -27.35
CA GLU A 351 -16.72 11.34 -27.03
C GLU A 351 -15.74 11.94 -28.03
N LYS A 352 -14.79 12.75 -27.52
CA LYS A 352 -13.83 13.47 -28.36
C LYS A 352 -12.44 12.83 -28.35
N ASN A 353 -11.70 13.03 -29.43
CA ASN A 353 -10.32 12.59 -29.65
C ASN A 353 -10.20 11.06 -29.58
N LEU A 354 -11.09 10.35 -30.26
CA LEU A 354 -10.99 8.91 -30.49
C LEU A 354 -10.17 8.66 -31.76
N SER A 355 -9.79 7.41 -32.02
CA SER A 355 -9.02 7.07 -33.21
C SER A 355 -9.26 5.63 -33.64
N THR A 356 -9.21 5.37 -34.95
CA THR A 356 -9.31 4.01 -35.46
C THR A 356 -8.10 3.16 -35.07
N ASN A 357 -8.36 1.86 -34.91
CA ASN A 357 -7.44 0.92 -34.26
C ASN A 357 -6.24 0.44 -35.14
N GLY A 358 -6.15 0.85 -36.42
CA GLY A 358 -4.98 0.71 -37.31
C GLY A 358 -4.68 -0.70 -37.86
N VAL A 359 -4.59 -0.85 -39.20
CA VAL A 359 -4.36 -2.13 -39.92
C VAL A 359 -2.98 -2.76 -39.74
N THR A 360 -1.96 -1.98 -39.38
CA THR A 360 -0.60 -2.46 -39.06
C THR A 360 -0.35 -2.52 -37.53
N GLY A 361 -1.44 -2.51 -36.75
CA GLY A 361 -1.52 -2.41 -35.30
C GLY A 361 -1.47 -3.73 -34.52
N PHE A 362 -1.68 -3.65 -33.19
CA PHE A 362 -1.72 -4.79 -32.26
C PHE A 362 -2.91 -5.74 -32.47
N ASN A 363 -3.93 -5.23 -33.16
CA ASN A 363 -5.29 -5.76 -33.24
C ASN A 363 -5.69 -6.14 -34.68
N ASN A 364 -4.86 -5.79 -35.68
CA ASN A 364 -5.09 -6.00 -37.12
C ASN A 364 -6.50 -5.60 -37.58
N SER A 365 -7.10 -4.57 -36.99
CA SER A 365 -8.47 -4.14 -37.33
C SER A 365 -8.61 -2.62 -37.26
N ASP A 366 -9.12 -2.01 -38.31
CA ASP A 366 -9.44 -0.59 -38.40
C ASP A 366 -10.81 -0.24 -37.79
N GLU A 367 -11.21 -0.92 -36.71
CA GLU A 367 -12.58 -0.89 -36.22
C GLU A 367 -12.68 -0.56 -34.74
N ASP A 368 -13.71 0.21 -34.41
CA ASP A 368 -14.11 0.56 -33.05
C ASP A 368 -15.59 0.23 -32.85
N TRP A 369 -15.88 -0.41 -31.73
CA TRP A 369 -17.21 -0.87 -31.35
C TRP A 369 -17.68 -0.16 -30.08
N PHE A 370 -18.90 0.34 -30.13
CA PHE A 370 -19.59 0.98 -29.02
C PHE A 370 -20.95 0.33 -28.82
N ARG A 371 -21.49 0.46 -27.61
CA ARG A 371 -22.81 -0.08 -27.24
C ARG A 371 -23.58 0.93 -26.43
N PHE A 372 -24.87 1.04 -26.70
CA PHE A 372 -25.80 1.83 -25.91
C PHE A 372 -27.17 1.14 -25.85
N THR A 373 -27.99 1.55 -24.89
CA THR A 373 -29.38 1.09 -24.74
C THR A 373 -30.32 2.29 -24.80
N ILE A 374 -31.49 2.10 -25.38
CA ILE A 374 -32.62 3.03 -25.27
C ILE A 374 -33.84 2.26 -24.72
N GLY A 375 -34.51 2.82 -23.72
CA GLY A 375 -35.67 2.23 -23.06
C GLY A 375 -37.02 2.63 -23.67
N SER A 376 -37.03 3.59 -24.58
CA SER A 376 -38.23 4.06 -25.30
C SER A 376 -37.90 4.34 -26.76
N ALA A 377 -38.89 4.21 -27.64
CA ALA A 377 -38.69 4.44 -29.08
C ALA A 377 -38.42 5.92 -29.36
N GLN A 378 -37.27 6.26 -29.97
CA GLN A 378 -36.87 7.65 -30.22
C GLN A 378 -35.97 7.77 -31.45
N ASP A 379 -35.85 8.98 -31.97
CA ASP A 379 -34.88 9.30 -33.01
C ASP A 379 -33.46 9.21 -32.44
N VAL A 380 -32.57 8.54 -33.16
CA VAL A 380 -31.15 8.45 -32.83
C VAL A 380 -30.32 8.96 -34.00
N VAL A 381 -29.50 9.98 -33.75
CA VAL A 381 -28.54 10.51 -34.73
C VAL A 381 -27.14 10.18 -34.24
N ILE A 382 -26.41 9.40 -35.02
CA ILE A 382 -25.01 9.07 -34.77
C ILE A 382 -24.18 9.86 -35.77
N THR A 383 -23.21 10.64 -35.26
CA THR A 383 -22.25 11.34 -36.11
C THR A 383 -20.84 10.93 -35.72
N VAL A 384 -20.01 10.74 -36.74
CA VAL A 384 -18.58 10.54 -36.57
C VAL A 384 -17.89 11.62 -37.37
N ASP A 385 -17.24 12.53 -36.64
CA ASP A 385 -16.60 13.71 -37.21
C ASP A 385 -15.09 13.50 -37.25
N PRO A 386 -14.45 13.40 -38.43
CA PRO A 386 -12.99 13.38 -38.52
C PRO A 386 -12.39 14.64 -37.90
N THR A 387 -11.39 14.50 -37.01
CA THR A 387 -10.80 15.64 -36.29
C THR A 387 -9.27 15.71 -36.40
N GLY A 388 -8.70 16.80 -35.89
CA GLY A 388 -7.25 16.97 -35.72
C GLY A 388 -6.56 17.90 -36.72
N GLY A 389 -7.24 18.26 -37.82
CA GLY A 389 -6.75 19.27 -38.78
C GLY A 389 -5.44 18.90 -39.48
N THR A 390 -4.79 19.92 -40.04
CA THR A 390 -3.46 19.81 -40.66
C THR A 390 -2.40 20.43 -39.77
N TYR A 391 -1.31 19.70 -39.52
CA TYR A 391 -0.16 20.21 -38.78
C TYR A 391 1.15 19.64 -39.33
N LEU A 392 2.24 20.36 -39.12
CA LEU A 392 3.57 19.89 -39.51
C LEU A 392 4.15 19.03 -38.40
N ASN A 393 4.77 17.91 -38.74
CA ASN A 393 5.44 17.06 -37.78
C ASN A 393 6.73 16.52 -38.35
N ASP A 394 7.78 16.57 -37.55
CA ASP A 394 8.99 15.81 -37.78
C ASP A 394 9.76 15.69 -36.48
N ASP A 395 10.74 14.80 -36.48
CA ASP A 395 11.65 14.65 -35.37
C ASP A 395 12.62 15.85 -35.38
N GLN A 396 12.84 16.43 -34.21
CA GLN A 396 13.87 17.45 -34.05
C GLN A 396 15.22 16.87 -34.46
N VAL A 397 15.99 17.62 -35.25
CA VAL A 397 17.41 17.31 -35.56
C VAL A 397 18.31 18.22 -34.74
N ASN A 398 18.06 19.54 -34.76
CA ASN A 398 18.78 20.50 -33.91
C ASN A 398 17.93 21.76 -33.71
N GLY A 399 17.67 22.12 -32.45
CA GLY A 399 16.87 23.29 -32.09
C GLY A 399 15.49 23.22 -32.78
N CYS A 400 15.08 24.25 -33.48
CA CYS A 400 13.79 24.25 -34.18
C CYS A 400 13.84 23.65 -35.60
N SER A 401 14.88 22.88 -35.92
CA SER A 401 15.12 22.32 -37.24
C SER A 401 14.77 20.83 -37.29
N GLY A 402 14.17 20.41 -38.40
CA GLY A 402 13.91 19.02 -38.80
C GLY A 402 13.27 19.02 -40.18
N GLY A 403 12.83 17.86 -40.67
CA GLY A 403 11.98 17.83 -41.85
C GLY A 403 10.65 18.55 -41.59
N THR A 404 9.85 18.74 -42.63
CA THR A 404 8.49 19.27 -42.47
C THR A 404 7.53 18.37 -43.22
N THR A 405 7.19 17.25 -42.58
CA THR A 405 6.11 16.41 -43.09
C THR A 405 4.78 17.02 -42.66
N SER A 406 3.92 17.32 -43.64
CA SER A 406 2.53 17.70 -43.34
C SER A 406 1.73 16.46 -42.98
N VAL A 407 1.07 16.50 -41.82
CA VAL A 407 0.12 15.48 -41.39
C VAL A 407 -1.28 16.07 -41.44
N VAL A 408 -2.13 15.51 -42.30
CA VAL A 408 -3.57 15.83 -42.35
C VAL A 408 -4.30 14.74 -41.58
N ALA A 409 -4.59 15.01 -40.30
CA ALA A 409 -5.17 14.04 -39.37
C ALA A 409 -6.66 13.78 -39.64
N GLU A 410 -7.37 14.80 -40.10
CA GLU A 410 -8.79 14.74 -40.46
C GLU A 410 -9.06 13.90 -41.72
N GLN A 411 -8.04 13.65 -42.55
CA GLN A 411 -8.14 12.91 -43.81
C GLN A 411 -7.13 11.75 -43.85
N ALA A 412 -6.82 11.18 -42.68
CA ALA A 412 -5.90 10.05 -42.60
C ALA A 412 -6.54 8.75 -43.12
N GLY A 413 -7.86 8.65 -43.03
CA GLY A 413 -8.68 7.58 -43.60
C GLY A 413 -10.08 8.04 -43.97
N ASN A 414 -10.95 7.08 -44.26
CA ASN A 414 -12.35 7.34 -44.64
C ASN A 414 -13.28 6.53 -43.73
N LEU A 415 -14.04 7.22 -42.88
CA LEU A 415 -14.84 6.55 -41.85
C LEU A 415 -16.15 6.02 -42.41
N ASN A 416 -16.58 4.88 -41.89
CA ASN A 416 -17.89 4.27 -42.12
C ASN A 416 -18.54 3.99 -40.76
N ILE A 417 -19.84 4.27 -40.64
CA ILE A 417 -20.64 4.01 -39.44
C ILE A 417 -21.66 2.92 -39.73
N GLU A 418 -21.78 1.93 -38.86
CA GLU A 418 -22.83 0.92 -38.90
C GLU A 418 -23.58 0.85 -37.57
N LEU A 419 -24.91 0.85 -37.62
CA LEU A 419 -25.78 0.54 -36.50
C LEU A 419 -26.27 -0.91 -36.61
N ARG A 420 -25.99 -1.70 -35.57
CA ARG A 420 -26.21 -3.14 -35.54
C ARG A 420 -26.97 -3.56 -34.28
N ASP A 421 -27.45 -4.81 -34.27
CA ASP A 421 -28.07 -5.43 -33.10
C ASP A 421 -27.12 -5.54 -31.90
N SER A 422 -27.64 -6.01 -30.76
CA SER A 422 -26.88 -6.10 -29.51
C SER A 422 -25.65 -7.00 -29.59
N VAL A 423 -25.65 -7.97 -30.51
CA VAL A 423 -24.58 -8.96 -30.72
C VAL A 423 -23.73 -8.67 -31.97
N GLY A 424 -24.00 -7.57 -32.67
CA GLY A 424 -23.23 -7.09 -33.83
C GLY A 424 -23.50 -7.84 -35.14
N THR A 425 -24.52 -8.68 -35.21
CA THR A 425 -24.76 -9.56 -36.37
C THR A 425 -25.63 -8.91 -37.43
N THR A 426 -26.82 -8.43 -37.04
CA THR A 426 -27.80 -7.83 -37.95
C THR A 426 -27.46 -6.36 -38.16
N LEU A 427 -27.22 -5.96 -39.41
CA LEU A 427 -27.08 -4.57 -39.81
C LEU A 427 -28.48 -3.94 -39.93
N PHE A 428 -28.74 -2.88 -39.17
CA PHE A 428 -29.95 -2.09 -39.35
C PHE A 428 -29.75 -1.04 -40.44
N MET A 429 -28.62 -0.35 -40.40
CA MET A 429 -28.33 0.78 -41.25
C MET A 429 -26.84 1.14 -41.19
N SER A 430 -26.32 1.72 -42.26
CA SER A 430 -24.95 2.21 -42.36
C SER A 430 -24.89 3.57 -43.06
N ALA A 431 -23.81 4.31 -42.83
CA ALA A 431 -23.47 5.55 -43.50
C ALA A 431 -21.98 5.51 -43.86
N ALA A 432 -21.67 5.60 -45.15
CA ALA A 432 -20.32 5.58 -45.72
C ALA A 432 -20.24 6.54 -46.94
N ALA A 433 -20.96 7.66 -46.87
CA ALA A 433 -21.32 8.43 -48.06
C ALA A 433 -20.35 9.60 -48.33
N GLY A 434 -19.53 9.98 -47.35
CA GLY A 434 -18.56 11.06 -47.42
C GLY A 434 -17.25 10.63 -48.07
N ALA A 435 -16.53 11.63 -48.59
CA ALA A 435 -15.11 11.49 -48.86
C ALA A 435 -14.33 11.59 -47.53
N ALA A 436 -13.05 11.18 -47.52
CA ALA A 436 -12.17 11.39 -46.38
C ALA A 436 -12.23 12.85 -45.87
N GLY A 437 -12.28 13.03 -44.55
CA GLY A 437 -12.45 14.34 -43.90
C GLY A 437 -13.87 14.87 -43.82
N VAL A 438 -14.86 14.17 -44.36
CA VAL A 438 -16.28 14.54 -44.23
C VAL A 438 -16.89 13.82 -43.03
N THR A 439 -17.69 14.54 -42.25
CA THR A 439 -18.49 13.96 -41.15
C THR A 439 -19.49 12.93 -41.70
N GLU A 440 -19.48 11.73 -41.14
CA GLU A 440 -20.50 10.72 -41.41
C GLU A 440 -21.68 10.89 -40.46
N VAL A 441 -22.91 10.76 -41.00
CA VAL A 441 -24.15 10.95 -40.24
C VAL A 441 -25.13 9.82 -40.53
N LEU A 442 -25.56 9.14 -39.48
CA LEU A 442 -26.54 8.06 -39.52
C LEU A 442 -27.76 8.46 -38.68
N THR A 443 -28.94 8.52 -39.29
CA THR A 443 -30.19 8.93 -38.61
C THR A 443 -31.21 7.80 -38.58
N ALA A 444 -31.42 7.21 -37.40
CA ALA A 444 -32.41 6.16 -37.15
C ALA A 444 -33.69 6.80 -36.58
N ALA A 445 -34.71 6.99 -37.43
CA ALA A 445 -35.99 7.52 -36.99
C ALA A 445 -36.77 6.48 -36.17
N ALA A 446 -37.30 6.88 -35.02
CA ALA A 446 -38.11 6.04 -34.12
C ALA A 446 -37.49 4.65 -33.83
N LEU A 447 -36.18 4.60 -33.54
CA LEU A 447 -35.48 3.36 -33.19
C LEU A 447 -36.15 2.73 -31.97
N ALA A 448 -36.53 1.46 -32.07
CA ALA A 448 -37.28 0.75 -31.03
C ALA A 448 -36.46 0.61 -29.72
N PRO A 449 -37.12 0.38 -28.56
CA PRO A 449 -36.40 0.08 -27.33
C PRO A 449 -35.51 -1.15 -27.49
N GLY A 450 -34.27 -1.07 -27.02
CA GLY A 450 -33.31 -2.16 -27.15
C GLY A 450 -31.86 -1.72 -26.91
N THR A 451 -30.97 -2.71 -26.95
CA THR A 451 -29.53 -2.52 -26.94
C THR A 451 -28.98 -2.62 -28.35
N TYR A 452 -28.17 -1.64 -28.74
CA TYR A 452 -27.61 -1.52 -30.07
C TYR A 452 -26.09 -1.42 -29.99
N THR A 453 -25.44 -1.80 -31.08
CA THR A 453 -24.00 -1.59 -31.24
C THR A 453 -23.73 -0.66 -32.41
N VAL A 454 -22.73 0.21 -32.24
CA VAL A 454 -22.21 1.09 -33.28
C VAL A 454 -20.83 0.60 -33.64
N ARG A 455 -20.59 0.33 -34.91
CA ARG A 455 -19.27 0.02 -35.44
C ARG A 455 -18.79 1.19 -36.28
N ILE A 456 -17.60 1.68 -35.98
CA ILE A 456 -16.90 2.68 -36.76
C ILE A 456 -15.73 1.97 -37.43
N GLN A 457 -15.58 2.14 -38.73
CA GLN A 457 -14.54 1.48 -39.51
C GLN A 457 -13.83 2.48 -40.42
N ASP A 458 -12.50 2.44 -40.48
CA ASP A 458 -11.76 3.07 -41.57
C ASP A 458 -11.82 2.16 -42.81
N VAL A 459 -12.31 2.68 -43.92
CA VAL A 459 -12.43 1.96 -45.21
C VAL A 459 -11.44 2.47 -46.26
N GLY A 460 -10.61 3.48 -45.95
CA GLY A 460 -9.57 4.02 -46.83
C GLY A 460 -10.07 4.77 -48.10
N PRO A 461 -9.16 5.20 -49.01
CA PRO A 461 -7.72 4.94 -49.00
C PRO A 461 -6.92 5.89 -48.12
N ASN A 462 -5.92 5.35 -47.41
CA ASN A 462 -4.98 6.10 -46.57
C ASN A 462 -3.80 6.53 -47.48
N PRO A 463 -3.78 7.76 -48.03
CA PRO A 463 -3.05 8.04 -49.25
C PRO A 463 -1.53 8.21 -49.07
N ASN A 464 -1.02 8.24 -47.82
CA ASN A 464 0.39 8.44 -47.49
C ASN A 464 0.88 7.57 -46.32
N GLN A 465 2.17 7.24 -46.27
CA GLN A 465 2.78 6.47 -45.16
C GLN A 465 2.67 7.16 -43.80
N ASN A 466 2.51 8.49 -43.77
CA ASN A 466 2.46 9.30 -42.54
C ASN A 466 1.01 9.56 -42.07
N GLN A 467 0.03 8.87 -42.66
CA GLN A 467 -1.41 9.03 -42.44
C GLN A 467 -2.06 7.66 -42.24
N VAL A 468 -1.75 6.97 -41.13
CA VAL A 468 -2.18 5.57 -40.92
C VAL A 468 -3.34 5.41 -39.94
N VAL A 469 -3.69 6.43 -39.15
CA VAL A 469 -4.80 6.38 -38.19
C VAL A 469 -5.64 7.63 -38.24
N GLN A 470 -6.95 7.42 -38.35
CA GLN A 470 -7.97 8.46 -38.43
C GLN A 470 -8.46 8.85 -37.03
N LEU A 471 -8.28 10.11 -36.66
CA LEU A 471 -8.88 10.67 -35.46
C LEU A 471 -10.34 11.07 -35.71
N TYR A 472 -11.20 10.90 -34.71
CA TYR A 472 -12.58 11.34 -34.81
C TYR A 472 -13.23 11.66 -33.46
N ASP A 473 -14.30 12.44 -33.51
CA ASP A 473 -15.22 12.63 -32.40
C ASP A 473 -16.51 11.83 -32.70
N LEU A 474 -16.95 10.99 -31.75
CA LEU A 474 -18.21 10.25 -31.83
C LEU A 474 -19.30 11.01 -31.06
N THR A 475 -20.43 11.24 -31.72
CA THR A 475 -21.64 11.70 -31.07
C THR A 475 -22.77 10.71 -31.27
N ILE A 476 -23.48 10.38 -30.19
CA ILE A 476 -24.76 9.65 -30.22
C ILE A 476 -25.81 10.56 -29.61
N ARG A 477 -26.67 11.17 -30.44
CA ARG A 477 -27.81 11.98 -30.02
C ARG A 477 -29.06 11.14 -29.94
N VAL A 478 -29.74 11.17 -28.80
CA VAL A 478 -31.06 10.57 -28.62
C VAL A 478 -32.09 11.70 -28.49
N GLY A 479 -33.00 11.79 -29.45
CA GLY A 479 -33.96 12.89 -29.57
C GLY A 479 -33.28 14.26 -29.54
N THR A 480 -33.82 15.18 -28.74
CA THR A 480 -33.26 16.53 -28.55
C THR A 480 -32.29 16.63 -27.36
N ALA A 481 -31.88 15.51 -26.76
CA ALA A 481 -31.09 15.53 -25.54
C ALA A 481 -29.67 16.06 -25.76
N LYS A 482 -29.20 16.82 -24.76
CA LYS A 482 -27.82 17.30 -24.70
C LYS A 482 -26.91 16.26 -24.05
N ALA A 483 -25.63 16.32 -24.38
CA ALA A 483 -24.62 15.47 -23.78
C ALA A 483 -24.14 16.11 -22.48
N PRO A 484 -23.88 15.31 -21.43
CA PRO A 484 -23.36 15.84 -20.20
C PRO A 484 -21.95 16.44 -20.41
N PRO A 485 -21.53 17.41 -19.58
CA PRO A 485 -20.17 17.92 -19.60
C PRO A 485 -19.15 16.83 -19.24
N THR A 486 -17.86 17.08 -19.47
CA THR A 486 -16.80 16.24 -18.90
C THR A 486 -16.42 16.79 -17.52
N ALA A 487 -16.55 15.96 -16.49
CA ALA A 487 -16.02 16.24 -15.15
C ALA A 487 -14.62 15.64 -15.00
N SER A 488 -13.71 16.36 -14.35
CA SER A 488 -12.37 15.86 -14.00
C SER A 488 -12.01 16.35 -12.59
N ALA A 489 -11.94 15.40 -11.65
CA ALA A 489 -11.59 15.66 -10.25
C ALA A 489 -10.07 15.66 -9.99
N GLY A 490 -9.26 15.29 -11.00
CA GLY A 490 -7.81 15.16 -10.90
C GLY A 490 -7.31 13.71 -10.97
N ILE A 491 -6.33 13.36 -10.13
CA ILE A 491 -5.85 11.98 -9.92
C ILE A 491 -5.99 11.59 -8.44
N ASN A 492 -5.83 10.30 -8.13
CA ASN A 492 -5.85 9.84 -6.74
C ASN A 492 -4.70 10.47 -5.95
N LYS A 493 -4.99 10.94 -4.73
CA LYS A 493 -4.12 11.79 -3.91
C LYS A 493 -3.65 11.07 -2.66
N ARG A 494 -2.49 11.49 -2.16
CA ARG A 494 -1.99 11.10 -0.85
C ARG A 494 -1.56 12.33 -0.06
N ILE A 495 -2.10 12.50 1.14
CA ILE A 495 -1.86 13.70 1.95
C ILE A 495 -1.68 13.37 3.43
N LEU A 496 -0.93 14.22 4.14
CA LEU A 496 -0.80 14.13 5.59
C LEU A 496 -2.10 14.52 6.27
N ALA A 497 -2.44 13.84 7.36
CA ALA A 497 -3.53 14.22 8.23
C ALA A 497 -3.30 15.63 8.80
N GLY A 498 -4.34 16.46 8.81
CA GLY A 498 -4.28 17.86 9.23
C GLY A 498 -3.76 18.81 8.15
N GLN A 499 -3.23 18.32 7.03
CA GLN A 499 -2.86 19.16 5.88
C GLN A 499 -4.12 19.61 5.13
N LEU A 500 -4.12 20.87 4.66
CA LEU A 500 -5.17 21.39 3.81
C LEU A 500 -5.07 20.73 2.42
N CYS A 501 -6.06 19.93 2.06
CA CYS A 501 -6.18 19.29 0.75
C CYS A 501 -6.84 20.23 -0.25
N TYR A 502 -6.23 20.42 -1.41
CA TYR A 502 -6.73 21.25 -2.49
C TYR A 502 -7.32 20.42 -3.62
N PHE A 503 -8.43 20.89 -4.20
CA PHE A 503 -9.07 20.29 -5.37
C PHE A 503 -9.20 21.32 -6.49
N MET A 504 -9.12 20.88 -7.75
CA MET A 504 -9.27 21.74 -8.92
C MET A 504 -10.16 21.10 -9.99
N GLY A 505 -11.44 21.41 -9.96
CA GLY A 505 -12.39 20.88 -10.94
C GLY A 505 -12.37 21.64 -12.26
N ASN A 506 -12.01 22.92 -12.25
CA ASN A 506 -12.11 23.78 -13.42
C ASN A 506 -10.95 23.68 -14.43
N VAL A 507 -9.86 22.97 -14.11
CA VAL A 507 -8.70 22.88 -15.00
C VAL A 507 -8.95 21.94 -16.17
N ASN A 508 -9.48 20.75 -15.90
CA ASN A 508 -9.70 19.70 -16.90
C ASN A 508 -11.18 19.40 -17.18
N SER A 509 -12.12 19.98 -16.42
CA SER A 509 -13.56 19.88 -16.75
C SER A 509 -13.95 20.82 -17.88
N ARG A 510 -14.87 20.39 -18.74
CA ARG A 510 -15.27 21.17 -19.92
C ARG A 510 -16.70 20.89 -20.37
N PRO A 511 -17.38 21.87 -20.98
CA PRO A 511 -18.63 21.62 -21.69
C PRO A 511 -18.37 20.78 -22.94
N ASN A 512 -19.33 19.95 -23.32
CA ASN A 512 -19.21 19.09 -24.51
C ASN A 512 -20.00 19.64 -25.70
N ASP A 513 -21.20 20.16 -25.45
CA ASP A 513 -22.11 20.70 -26.45
C ASP A 513 -21.72 22.12 -26.94
N ALA A 514 -22.05 22.43 -28.19
CA ALA A 514 -21.89 23.78 -28.73
C ALA A 514 -22.81 24.77 -27.99
N GLY A 515 -22.26 25.93 -27.60
CA GLY A 515 -22.97 26.92 -26.79
C GLY A 515 -23.14 26.54 -25.31
N ALA A 516 -22.67 25.36 -24.90
CA ALA A 516 -22.64 24.99 -23.49
C ALA A 516 -21.49 25.69 -22.77
N SER A 517 -21.72 26.03 -21.51
CA SER A 517 -20.71 26.50 -20.55
C SER A 517 -20.92 25.81 -19.21
N ILE A 518 -19.86 25.60 -18.45
CA ILE A 518 -20.02 25.06 -17.10
C ILE A 518 -20.68 26.11 -16.22
N SER A 519 -21.83 25.77 -15.64
CA SER A 519 -22.63 26.65 -14.79
C SER A 519 -22.37 26.39 -13.29
N GLN A 520 -22.01 25.17 -12.91
CA GLN A 520 -21.83 24.79 -11.50
C GLN A 520 -20.80 23.66 -11.31
N TYR A 521 -20.07 23.75 -10.19
CA TYR A 521 -19.23 22.72 -9.62
C TYR A 521 -19.75 22.37 -8.23
N SER A 522 -20.08 21.11 -7.99
CA SER A 522 -20.47 20.61 -6.67
C SER A 522 -19.53 19.48 -6.26
N TRP A 523 -19.15 19.41 -4.99
CA TRP A 523 -18.28 18.35 -4.47
C TRP A 523 -18.93 17.63 -3.30
N ASP A 524 -18.74 16.31 -3.31
CA ASP A 524 -18.85 15.39 -2.17
C ASP A 524 -17.42 15.14 -1.68
N LEU A 525 -16.98 15.86 -0.64
CA LEU A 525 -15.59 15.78 -0.14
C LEU A 525 -15.42 14.78 1.01
N ASP A 526 -16.48 14.21 1.59
CA ASP A 526 -16.38 13.13 2.58
C ASP A 526 -16.83 11.76 2.12
N GLY A 527 -17.35 11.65 0.89
CA GLY A 527 -17.73 10.40 0.27
C GLY A 527 -19.00 9.80 0.85
N ASP A 528 -19.87 10.61 1.46
CA ASP A 528 -21.14 10.15 2.01
C ASP A 528 -22.28 10.12 0.97
N GLY A 529 -22.00 10.57 -0.26
CA GLY A 529 -22.94 10.65 -1.38
C GLY A 529 -23.74 11.95 -1.43
N THR A 530 -23.59 12.83 -0.44
CA THR A 530 -24.15 14.18 -0.43
C THR A 530 -23.12 15.18 -0.96
N PHE A 531 -23.59 16.18 -1.73
CA PHE A 531 -22.72 17.21 -2.28
C PHE A 531 -22.81 18.46 -1.42
N GLU A 532 -21.94 18.56 -0.42
CA GLU A 532 -21.94 19.59 0.61
C GLU A 532 -21.30 20.92 0.16
N VAL A 533 -20.39 20.88 -0.81
CA VAL A 533 -19.78 22.09 -1.36
C VAL A 533 -20.39 22.41 -2.72
N ALA A 534 -21.20 23.45 -2.80
CA ALA A 534 -21.81 23.91 -4.04
C ALA A 534 -21.12 25.16 -4.61
N ASN A 535 -21.08 25.25 -5.94
CA ASN A 535 -20.58 26.39 -6.72
C ASN A 535 -19.11 26.76 -6.45
N SER A 536 -18.27 25.77 -6.11
CA SER A 536 -16.83 25.99 -5.90
C SER A 536 -16.00 25.15 -6.88
N PRO A 537 -15.29 25.78 -7.84
CA PRO A 537 -14.40 25.05 -8.75
C PRO A 537 -13.12 24.57 -8.07
N VAL A 538 -12.72 25.21 -6.96
CA VAL A 538 -11.43 24.98 -6.29
C VAL A 538 -11.57 24.87 -4.76
N PRO A 539 -12.38 23.93 -4.24
CA PRO A 539 -12.57 23.82 -2.80
C PRO A 539 -11.34 23.24 -2.10
N THR A 540 -11.37 23.31 -0.77
CA THR A 540 -10.38 22.69 0.10
C THR A 540 -11.05 21.91 1.21
N ARG A 541 -10.35 20.91 1.76
CA ARG A 541 -10.78 20.17 2.94
C ARG A 541 -9.58 19.69 3.76
N THR A 542 -9.71 19.72 5.08
CA THR A 542 -8.73 19.12 5.99
C THR A 542 -9.26 17.79 6.50
N TYR A 543 -8.49 16.72 6.31
CA TYR A 543 -8.81 15.40 6.84
C TYR A 543 -7.93 15.10 8.03
N THR A 544 -8.51 14.71 9.16
CA THR A 544 -7.78 14.56 10.44
C THR A 544 -7.50 13.11 10.81
N ALA A 545 -8.18 12.15 10.19
CA ALA A 545 -8.04 10.72 10.47
C ALA A 545 -7.39 9.98 9.29
N ASN A 546 -6.57 8.97 9.60
CA ASN A 546 -6.01 8.08 8.58
C ASN A 546 -7.14 7.29 7.90
N GLY A 547 -7.01 7.05 6.60
CA GLY A 547 -7.97 6.28 5.83
C GLY A 547 -8.03 6.72 4.38
N THR A 548 -9.02 6.21 3.65
CA THR A 548 -9.27 6.57 2.26
C THR A 548 -10.67 7.14 2.14
N VAL A 549 -10.78 8.28 1.48
CA VAL A 549 -12.05 8.97 1.20
C VAL A 549 -12.28 9.03 -0.30
N ASN A 550 -13.47 8.64 -0.75
CA ASN A 550 -13.88 8.83 -2.15
C ASN A 550 -14.41 10.25 -2.29
N VAL A 551 -13.71 11.09 -3.05
CA VAL A 551 -14.13 12.46 -3.32
C VAL A 551 -14.72 12.53 -4.71
N THR A 552 -15.96 13.03 -4.82
CA THR A 552 -16.68 13.10 -6.09
C THR A 552 -16.93 14.55 -6.49
N LEU A 553 -16.45 14.93 -7.67
CA LEU A 553 -16.85 16.16 -8.34
C LEU A 553 -18.11 15.89 -9.17
N ARG A 554 -19.09 16.78 -9.09
CA ARG A 554 -20.19 16.92 -10.05
C ARG A 554 -20.10 18.25 -10.77
N VAL A 555 -20.15 18.19 -12.09
CA VAL A 555 -20.16 19.36 -12.96
C VAL A 555 -21.52 19.46 -13.64
N THR A 556 -22.11 20.65 -13.63
CA THR A 556 -23.36 20.98 -14.33
C THR A 556 -23.09 22.04 -15.39
N ASP A 557 -23.65 21.88 -16.58
CA ASP A 557 -23.61 22.91 -17.62
C ASP A 557 -24.82 23.86 -17.58
N ASN A 558 -24.81 24.91 -18.41
CA ASN A 558 -25.91 25.86 -18.53
C ASN A 558 -27.19 25.28 -19.17
N PHE A 559 -27.14 24.05 -19.70
CA PHE A 559 -28.31 23.30 -20.15
C PHE A 559 -28.89 22.38 -19.08
N GLY A 560 -28.27 22.34 -17.89
CA GLY A 560 -28.69 21.51 -16.75
C GLY A 560 -28.20 20.07 -16.81
N SER A 561 -27.36 19.71 -17.80
CA SER A 561 -26.78 18.37 -17.87
C SER A 561 -25.65 18.22 -16.86
N THR A 562 -25.53 17.05 -16.25
CA THR A 562 -24.55 16.79 -15.19
C THR A 562 -23.66 15.60 -15.48
N SER A 563 -22.40 15.68 -15.04
CA SER A 563 -21.43 14.57 -15.04
C SER A 563 -20.64 14.52 -13.74
N THR A 564 -20.06 13.37 -13.42
CA THR A 564 -19.27 13.17 -12.21
C THR A 564 -17.93 12.49 -12.49
N ASP A 565 -16.90 12.84 -11.73
CA ASP A 565 -15.63 12.11 -11.66
C ASP A 565 -15.24 11.93 -10.19
N THR A 566 -14.75 10.75 -9.84
CA THR A 566 -14.43 10.38 -8.46
C THR A 566 -12.95 10.00 -8.37
N ILE A 567 -12.26 10.56 -7.38
CA ILE A 567 -10.89 10.21 -7.01
C ILE A 567 -10.84 9.72 -5.57
N THR A 568 -9.81 8.96 -5.22
CA THR A 568 -9.52 8.63 -3.83
C THR A 568 -8.50 9.58 -3.22
N VAL A 569 -8.76 10.00 -1.98
CA VAL A 569 -7.81 10.73 -1.12
C VAL A 569 -7.37 9.79 -0.01
N THR A 570 -6.09 9.42 0.00
CA THR A 570 -5.47 8.62 1.06
C THR A 570 -4.83 9.53 2.08
N VAL A 571 -5.33 9.49 3.32
CA VAL A 571 -4.88 10.31 4.45
C VAL A 571 -4.02 9.45 5.36
N PHE A 572 -2.83 9.95 5.71
CA PHE A 572 -1.87 9.21 6.55
C PHE A 572 -1.18 10.12 7.57
N GLY A 573 -0.50 9.54 8.56
CA GLY A 573 0.31 10.29 9.52
C GLY A 573 -0.50 10.98 10.63
N ALA A 574 -1.80 10.70 10.78
CA ALA A 574 -2.57 11.12 11.94
C ALA A 574 -1.93 10.56 13.21
N THR A 575 -1.53 11.43 14.12
CA THR A 575 -1.08 11.05 15.46
C THR A 575 -2.21 11.34 16.43
N CYS A 576 -2.50 10.36 17.27
CA CYS A 576 -3.40 10.56 18.40
C CYS A 576 -2.57 10.36 19.66
N PRO A 577 -2.12 11.45 20.31
CA PRO A 577 -1.42 11.37 21.58
C PRO A 577 -2.20 10.43 22.49
N LEU A 578 -1.51 9.44 23.04
CA LEU A 578 -2.07 8.49 23.97
C LEU A 578 -1.32 8.70 25.27
N THR A 579 -2.04 8.82 26.37
CA THR A 579 -1.45 8.88 27.72
C THR A 579 -2.19 7.87 28.58
N ILE A 580 -1.44 7.02 29.29
CA ILE A 580 -2.01 6.17 30.32
C ILE A 580 -2.13 7.02 31.59
N ASP A 581 -3.36 7.35 31.97
CA ASP A 581 -3.65 8.23 33.09
C ASP A 581 -3.56 7.48 34.43
N THR A 582 -3.92 6.20 34.43
CA THR A 582 -3.83 5.34 35.61
C THR A 582 -3.18 4.01 35.29
N GLN A 583 -2.18 3.65 36.09
CA GLN A 583 -1.52 2.34 36.03
C GLN A 583 -2.28 1.33 36.91
N PRO A 584 -2.34 0.05 36.51
CA PRO A 584 -2.84 -0.99 37.40
C PRO A 584 -1.90 -1.13 38.60
N VAL A 585 -2.42 -1.65 39.72
CA VAL A 585 -1.68 -1.82 40.98
C VAL A 585 -1.59 -3.30 41.30
N ALA A 586 -0.48 -3.73 41.90
CA ALA A 586 -0.30 -5.13 42.33
C ALA A 586 -1.33 -5.51 43.41
N ILE A 587 -1.82 -6.75 43.34
CA ILE A 587 -2.88 -7.24 44.21
C ILE A 587 -2.45 -8.57 44.84
N THR A 588 -2.64 -8.69 46.15
CA THR A 588 -2.55 -9.97 46.87
C THR A 588 -3.96 -10.42 47.26
N ARG A 589 -4.34 -11.64 46.88
CA ARG A 589 -5.65 -12.24 47.23
C ARG A 589 -5.50 -13.69 47.64
N CYS A 590 -6.42 -14.13 48.47
CA CYS A 590 -6.58 -15.54 48.80
C CYS A 590 -7.44 -16.24 47.75
N THR A 591 -7.22 -17.54 47.52
CA THR A 591 -8.08 -18.34 46.61
C THR A 591 -9.55 -18.22 46.98
N GLY A 592 -10.43 -18.03 45.99
CA GLY A 592 -11.86 -17.82 46.18
C GLY A 592 -12.30 -16.36 46.30
N GLN A 593 -11.37 -15.41 46.49
CA GLN A 593 -11.68 -13.98 46.46
C GLN A 593 -11.80 -13.45 45.01
N SER A 594 -12.11 -12.15 44.86
CA SER A 594 -12.07 -11.44 43.59
C SER A 594 -10.85 -10.50 43.50
N ALA A 595 -10.22 -10.42 42.34
CA ALA A 595 -9.17 -9.46 42.01
C ALA A 595 -9.56 -8.64 40.78
N THR A 596 -9.45 -7.32 40.85
CA THR A 596 -9.77 -6.42 39.74
C THR A 596 -8.59 -5.51 39.44
N PHE A 597 -8.06 -5.59 38.22
CA PHE A 597 -7.09 -4.63 37.71
C PHE A 597 -7.82 -3.59 36.86
N THR A 598 -7.42 -2.33 37.00
CA THR A 598 -8.01 -1.19 36.26
C THR A 598 -6.90 -0.36 35.64
N THR A 599 -7.19 0.23 34.49
CA THR A 599 -6.38 1.28 33.85
C THR A 599 -7.32 2.26 33.16
N SER A 600 -6.81 3.44 32.84
CA SER A 600 -7.52 4.45 32.07
C SER A 600 -6.50 5.18 31.21
N ALA A 601 -6.93 5.58 30.03
CA ALA A 601 -6.08 6.32 29.12
C ALA A 601 -6.89 7.36 28.35
N THR A 602 -6.22 8.45 28.02
CA THR A 602 -6.76 9.55 27.24
C THR A 602 -6.09 9.57 25.88
N SER A 603 -6.89 9.72 24.82
CA SER A 603 -6.41 9.97 23.47
C SER A 603 -7.37 10.87 22.70
N THR A 604 -6.85 11.57 21.69
CA THR A 604 -7.69 12.26 20.70
C THR A 604 -8.34 11.30 19.71
N GLY A 605 -7.87 10.04 19.64
CA GLY A 605 -8.49 8.95 18.90
C GLY A 605 -9.33 8.04 19.81
N THR A 606 -10.00 7.05 19.22
CA THR A 606 -10.75 6.05 19.98
C THR A 606 -9.79 5.12 20.71
N VAL A 607 -9.92 5.01 22.04
CA VAL A 607 -9.07 4.16 22.89
C VAL A 607 -9.63 2.74 22.94
N SER A 608 -8.75 1.75 22.83
CA SER A 608 -9.06 0.33 23.01
C SER A 608 -8.05 -0.33 23.93
N TYR A 609 -8.49 -1.39 24.63
CA TYR A 609 -7.72 -2.09 25.66
C TYR A 609 -7.57 -3.57 25.30
N GLN A 610 -6.48 -4.18 25.76
CA GLN A 610 -6.28 -5.63 25.73
C GLN A 610 -5.41 -6.04 26.93
N TRP A 611 -6.02 -6.71 27.90
CA TRP A 611 -5.29 -7.25 29.05
C TRP A 611 -4.49 -8.49 28.67
N ARG A 612 -3.32 -8.63 29.28
CA ARG A 612 -2.47 -9.82 29.13
C ARG A 612 -2.07 -10.35 30.49
N ARG A 613 -1.85 -11.66 30.56
CA ARG A 613 -1.21 -12.35 31.69
C ARG A 613 0.09 -12.96 31.19
N ASN A 614 1.20 -12.60 31.82
CA ASN A 614 2.54 -13.03 31.43
C ASN A 614 2.79 -12.79 29.92
N MET A 615 2.43 -11.59 29.44
CA MET A 615 2.51 -11.15 28.05
C MET A 615 1.61 -11.89 27.04
N VAL A 616 0.74 -12.79 27.50
CA VAL A 616 -0.24 -13.49 26.64
C VAL A 616 -1.62 -12.85 26.78
N ASN A 617 -2.26 -12.52 25.66
CA ASN A 617 -3.59 -11.92 25.65
C ASN A 617 -4.62 -12.79 26.37
N ILE A 618 -5.39 -12.18 27.26
CA ILE A 618 -6.55 -12.81 27.88
C ILE A 618 -7.74 -12.60 26.93
N ALA A 619 -8.32 -13.69 26.43
CA ALA A 619 -9.39 -13.63 25.44
C ALA A 619 -10.59 -12.82 25.94
N GLY A 620 -11.05 -11.85 25.14
CA GLY A 620 -12.21 -11.00 25.44
C GLY A 620 -11.97 -9.91 26.49
N ALA A 621 -10.76 -9.79 27.05
CA ALA A 621 -10.45 -8.77 28.05
C ALA A 621 -10.10 -7.41 27.42
N THR A 622 -11.11 -6.76 26.83
CA THR A 622 -10.96 -5.51 26.03
C THR A 622 -11.50 -4.25 26.70
N ASN A 623 -11.88 -4.34 27.97
CA ASN A 623 -12.38 -3.24 28.79
C ASN A 623 -11.24 -2.57 29.58
N PRO A 624 -11.43 -1.32 30.07
CA PRO A 624 -10.46 -0.63 30.94
C PRO A 624 -10.21 -1.35 32.29
N SER A 625 -10.99 -2.39 32.59
CA SER A 625 -10.80 -3.23 33.77
C SER A 625 -10.95 -4.71 33.43
N ILE A 626 -10.19 -5.55 34.11
CA ILE A 626 -10.37 -7.00 34.13
C ILE A 626 -10.62 -7.46 35.57
N THR A 627 -11.65 -8.30 35.75
CA THR A 627 -11.97 -8.92 37.04
C THR A 627 -11.80 -10.43 36.95
N ILE A 628 -11.06 -11.00 37.90
CA ILE A 628 -10.86 -12.44 38.07
C ILE A 628 -11.62 -12.84 39.33
N ASN A 629 -12.69 -13.62 39.13
CA ASN A 629 -13.55 -14.06 40.23
C ASN A 629 -14.15 -15.45 39.91
N PRO A 630 -13.87 -16.48 40.71
CA PRO A 630 -12.92 -16.48 41.83
C PRO A 630 -11.46 -16.53 41.36
N VAL A 631 -10.52 -16.00 42.14
CA VAL A 631 -9.08 -16.24 41.92
C VAL A 631 -8.68 -17.65 42.35
N THR A 632 -7.87 -18.29 41.51
CA THR A 632 -7.19 -19.56 41.75
C THR A 632 -5.67 -19.38 41.76
N THR A 633 -4.91 -20.36 42.25
CA THR A 633 -3.43 -20.30 42.20
C THR A 633 -2.88 -20.23 40.78
N GLY A 634 -3.62 -20.74 39.78
CA GLY A 634 -3.27 -20.64 38.36
C GLY A 634 -3.44 -19.24 37.77
N ASP A 635 -4.08 -18.32 38.49
CA ASP A 635 -4.24 -16.93 38.08
C ASP A 635 -3.08 -16.02 38.50
N ALA A 636 -2.18 -16.52 39.35
CA ALA A 636 -0.99 -15.79 39.73
C ALA A 636 -0.11 -15.48 38.51
N GLY A 637 0.44 -14.27 38.46
CA GLY A 637 1.26 -13.82 37.35
C GLY A 637 1.26 -12.31 37.19
N ASN A 638 1.96 -11.83 36.18
CA ASN A 638 2.04 -10.41 35.87
C ASN A 638 0.94 -10.02 34.88
N TYR A 639 0.19 -8.99 35.23
CA TYR A 639 -0.86 -8.42 34.40
C TYR A 639 -0.42 -7.06 33.89
N ASP A 640 -0.57 -6.86 32.59
CA ASP A 640 -0.46 -5.56 31.95
C ASP A 640 -1.62 -5.38 30.95
N CYS A 641 -1.83 -4.15 30.51
CA CYS A 641 -2.80 -3.82 29.49
C CYS A 641 -2.09 -3.12 28.34
N VAL A 642 -2.28 -3.65 27.14
CA VAL A 642 -1.96 -2.94 25.90
C VAL A 642 -3.11 -1.99 25.64
N VAL A 643 -2.81 -0.70 25.54
CA VAL A 643 -3.76 0.36 25.24
C VAL A 643 -3.39 0.92 23.87
N SER A 644 -4.35 0.97 22.96
CA SER A 644 -4.13 1.51 21.61
C SER A 644 -5.17 2.56 21.26
N SER A 645 -4.78 3.47 20.38
CA SER A 645 -5.65 4.51 19.82
C SER A 645 -5.92 4.25 18.34
N SER A 646 -7.06 4.68 17.81
CA SER A 646 -7.47 4.53 16.41
C SER A 646 -6.50 5.13 15.38
N CYS A 647 -5.49 5.89 15.82
CA CYS A 647 -4.49 6.57 14.99
C CYS A 647 -3.06 6.03 15.24
N VAL A 648 -2.94 4.72 15.47
CA VAL A 648 -1.68 3.92 15.50
C VAL A 648 -0.84 4.04 16.79
N ALA A 649 -1.10 4.99 17.70
CA ALA A 649 -0.39 5.04 18.97
C ALA A 649 -0.76 3.86 19.89
N THR A 650 0.24 3.09 20.32
CA THR A 650 0.08 1.98 21.29
C THR A 650 1.02 2.18 22.46
N GLN A 651 0.51 2.01 23.68
CA GLN A 651 1.30 1.97 24.91
C GLN A 651 0.93 0.74 25.73
N THR A 652 1.82 0.32 26.61
CA THR A 652 1.55 -0.77 27.56
C THR A 652 1.66 -0.20 28.96
N THR A 653 0.72 -0.55 29.83
CA THR A 653 0.82 -0.23 31.26
C THR A 653 2.07 -0.88 31.87
N SER A 654 2.48 -0.43 33.06
CA SER A 654 3.40 -1.21 33.87
C SER A 654 2.80 -2.59 34.16
N ALA A 655 3.63 -3.64 34.11
CA ALA A 655 3.22 -4.97 34.54
C ALA A 655 3.17 -5.05 36.07
N VAL A 656 2.05 -5.53 36.61
CA VAL A 656 1.84 -5.69 38.06
C VAL A 656 1.45 -7.12 38.42
N GLY A 657 1.95 -7.59 39.56
CA GLY A 657 1.72 -8.96 40.01
C GLY A 657 0.33 -9.16 40.63
N LEU A 658 -0.34 -10.26 40.25
CA LEU A 658 -1.34 -10.92 41.08
C LEU A 658 -0.63 -12.00 41.90
N THR A 659 -0.52 -11.80 43.21
CA THR A 659 -0.07 -12.83 44.14
C THR A 659 -1.29 -13.54 44.71
N VAL A 660 -1.36 -14.86 44.51
CA VAL A 660 -2.46 -15.68 45.04
C VAL A 660 -1.95 -16.57 46.15
N THR A 661 -2.48 -16.40 47.36
CA THR A 661 -2.18 -17.24 48.51
C THR A 661 -3.27 -18.31 48.64
N GLN A 662 -2.87 -19.58 48.69
CA GLN A 662 -3.83 -20.68 48.82
C GLN A 662 -4.45 -20.68 50.22
N SER A 663 -5.78 -20.53 50.28
CA SER A 663 -6.56 -20.68 51.51
C SER A 663 -6.40 -22.08 52.08
N VAL A 664 -6.46 -22.21 53.40
CA VAL A 664 -6.43 -23.52 54.05
C VAL A 664 -7.70 -24.30 53.72
N ALA A 665 -7.57 -25.59 53.37
CA ALA A 665 -8.70 -26.51 53.28
C ALA A 665 -8.35 -27.84 53.95
N ILE A 666 -9.32 -28.39 54.70
CA ILE A 666 -9.16 -29.67 55.39
C ILE A 666 -9.47 -30.78 54.39
N ILE A 667 -8.52 -31.70 54.21
CA ILE A 667 -8.60 -32.82 53.27
C ILE A 667 -8.78 -34.17 53.98
N THR A 668 -8.49 -34.24 55.28
CA THR A 668 -8.80 -35.39 56.13
C THR A 668 -9.44 -34.89 57.43
N GLN A 669 -10.65 -35.37 57.69
CA GLN A 669 -11.42 -35.06 58.89
C GLN A 669 -11.08 -36.03 60.04
N PRO A 670 -11.18 -35.60 61.30
CA PRO A 670 -11.01 -36.50 62.44
C PRO A 670 -12.20 -37.45 62.56
N VAL A 671 -11.95 -38.66 63.06
CA VAL A 671 -12.97 -39.71 63.19
C VAL A 671 -13.40 -39.86 64.65
N THR A 672 -14.70 -39.95 64.89
CA THR A 672 -15.31 -40.29 66.17
C THR A 672 -14.79 -41.64 66.70
N GLN A 673 -14.46 -41.72 68.00
CA GLN A 673 -13.91 -42.92 68.62
C GLN A 673 -14.61 -43.23 69.94
N THR A 674 -14.86 -44.52 70.20
CA THR A 674 -15.26 -45.06 71.50
C THR A 674 -14.20 -46.06 71.94
N VAL A 675 -13.59 -45.84 73.10
CA VAL A 675 -12.51 -46.69 73.62
C VAL A 675 -12.67 -46.90 75.13
N ALA A 676 -12.09 -47.97 75.66
CA ALA A 676 -12.01 -48.18 77.10
C ALA A 676 -10.98 -47.25 77.77
N GLU A 677 -11.19 -46.91 79.03
CA GLU A 677 -10.25 -46.16 79.87
C GLU A 677 -8.86 -46.82 79.87
N GLY A 678 -7.82 -45.98 79.83
CA GLY A 678 -6.43 -46.43 79.67
C GLY A 678 -5.99 -46.63 78.21
N SER A 679 -6.92 -46.63 77.25
CA SER A 679 -6.59 -46.72 75.82
C SER A 679 -5.84 -45.49 75.31
N THR A 680 -5.18 -45.64 74.16
CA THR A 680 -4.60 -44.52 73.42
C THR A 680 -5.57 -44.05 72.35
N VAL A 681 -5.92 -42.77 72.34
CA VAL A 681 -6.78 -42.14 71.32
C VAL A 681 -5.92 -41.25 70.42
N VAL A 682 -6.10 -41.36 69.11
CA VAL A 682 -5.43 -40.52 68.12
C VAL A 682 -6.48 -39.88 67.21
N LEU A 683 -6.66 -38.57 67.31
CA LEU A 683 -7.43 -37.79 66.33
C LEU A 683 -6.46 -37.13 65.36
N THR A 684 -6.74 -37.20 64.07
CA THR A 684 -5.88 -36.63 63.02
C THR A 684 -6.67 -35.70 62.11
N VAL A 685 -6.03 -34.63 61.67
CA VAL A 685 -6.46 -33.79 60.57
C VAL A 685 -5.34 -33.66 59.56
N ALA A 686 -5.68 -33.63 58.28
CA ALA A 686 -4.76 -33.21 57.24
C ALA A 686 -5.37 -32.02 56.52
N ALA A 687 -4.56 -30.99 56.29
CA ALA A 687 -4.96 -29.79 55.58
C ALA A 687 -3.95 -29.45 54.49
N ASN A 688 -4.44 -28.87 53.40
CA ASN A 688 -3.62 -28.21 52.39
C ASN A 688 -3.78 -26.68 52.53
N GLY A 689 -2.87 -25.92 51.92
CA GLY A 689 -2.87 -24.45 51.99
C GLY A 689 -1.46 -23.89 51.98
N ALA A 690 -1.35 -22.57 51.85
CA ALA A 690 -0.06 -21.89 51.96
C ALA A 690 0.45 -21.93 53.41
N ALA A 691 1.74 -22.21 53.57
CA ALA A 691 2.43 -22.18 54.86
C ALA A 691 2.66 -20.72 55.35
N PRO A 692 2.79 -20.49 56.67
CA PRO A 692 2.65 -21.47 57.75
C PRO A 692 1.19 -21.85 58.01
N ILE A 693 0.94 -23.14 58.20
CA ILE A 693 -0.35 -23.68 58.66
C ILE A 693 -0.23 -23.96 60.16
N THR A 694 -1.15 -23.40 60.95
CA THR A 694 -1.24 -23.65 62.39
C THR A 694 -2.49 -24.44 62.73
N TYR A 695 -2.37 -25.29 63.75
CA TYR A 695 -3.46 -26.14 64.23
C TYR A 695 -3.77 -25.77 65.69
N GLN A 696 -5.03 -25.89 66.08
CA GLN A 696 -5.43 -25.81 67.48
C GLN A 696 -6.61 -26.76 67.70
N TRP A 697 -6.38 -27.82 68.46
CA TRP A 697 -7.46 -28.70 68.89
C TRP A 697 -8.28 -28.05 69.99
N LYS A 698 -9.60 -28.22 69.88
CA LYS A 698 -10.57 -27.77 70.87
C LYS A 698 -11.40 -28.94 71.34
N ARG A 699 -11.68 -28.98 72.64
CA ARG A 699 -12.62 -29.88 73.30
C ARG A 699 -13.76 -29.06 73.86
N ASN A 700 -14.99 -29.32 73.44
CA ASN A 700 -16.17 -28.58 73.90
C ASN A 700 -15.96 -27.05 73.76
N ASN A 701 -15.43 -26.61 72.61
CA ASN A 701 -15.07 -25.23 72.27
C ASN A 701 -13.90 -24.61 73.07
N VAL A 702 -13.25 -25.34 73.98
CA VAL A 702 -12.09 -24.86 74.74
C VAL A 702 -10.79 -25.42 74.15
N ASN A 703 -9.75 -24.60 74.03
CA ASN A 703 -8.44 -25.05 73.53
C ASN A 703 -7.89 -26.15 74.43
N VAL A 704 -7.46 -27.26 73.81
CA VAL A 704 -6.66 -28.27 74.50
C VAL A 704 -5.22 -27.72 74.59
N PRO A 705 -4.67 -27.50 75.80
CA PRO A 705 -3.34 -26.90 75.95
C PRO A 705 -2.26 -27.71 75.23
N GLY A 706 -1.40 -27.03 74.47
CA GLY A 706 -0.27 -27.66 73.75
C GLY A 706 -0.65 -28.47 72.50
N ALA A 707 -1.94 -28.66 72.21
CA ALA A 707 -2.40 -29.43 71.07
C ALA A 707 -2.41 -28.60 69.77
N THR A 708 -1.21 -28.30 69.27
CA THR A 708 -0.98 -27.43 68.09
C THR A 708 -0.45 -28.17 66.86
N GLY A 709 -0.46 -29.51 66.90
CA GLY A 709 -0.08 -30.36 65.77
C GLY A 709 -1.28 -30.87 64.96
N PRO A 710 -1.03 -31.48 63.79
CA PRO A 710 -2.07 -32.09 62.96
C PRO A 710 -2.71 -33.33 63.60
N SER A 711 -2.14 -33.84 64.70
CA SER A 711 -2.70 -34.94 65.47
C SER A 711 -2.83 -34.57 66.95
N LEU A 712 -3.93 -34.98 67.58
CA LEU A 712 -4.11 -34.98 69.02
C LEU A 712 -3.94 -36.41 69.53
N LEU A 713 -2.95 -36.61 70.39
CA LEU A 713 -2.65 -37.88 71.04
C LEU A 713 -3.08 -37.82 72.51
N MET A 714 -3.87 -38.79 72.95
CA MET A 714 -4.22 -39.01 74.36
C MET A 714 -3.74 -40.40 74.75
N ILE A 715 -2.81 -40.49 75.70
CA ILE A 715 -2.31 -41.76 76.25
C ILE A 715 -2.95 -41.95 77.63
N ASN A 716 -3.33 -43.18 77.97
CA ASN A 716 -4.02 -43.51 79.21
C ASN A 716 -5.29 -42.65 79.37
N ALA A 717 -6.15 -42.68 78.35
CA ALA A 717 -7.30 -41.81 78.27
C ALA A 717 -8.28 -42.05 79.44
N THR A 718 -8.79 -40.98 80.06
CA THR A 718 -9.71 -41.06 81.21
C THR A 718 -11.12 -40.61 80.85
N PRO A 719 -12.19 -41.06 81.54
CA PRO A 719 -13.57 -40.65 81.25
C PRO A 719 -13.78 -39.13 81.22
N ALA A 720 -13.03 -38.37 82.03
CA ALA A 720 -13.04 -36.90 82.06
C ALA A 720 -12.49 -36.24 80.78
N GLN A 721 -11.91 -37.02 79.87
CA GLN A 721 -11.45 -36.59 78.56
C GLN A 721 -12.47 -36.83 77.44
N SER A 722 -13.64 -37.42 77.74
CA SER A 722 -14.72 -37.53 76.76
C SER A 722 -15.24 -36.16 76.32
N GLY A 723 -15.70 -36.04 75.07
CA GLY A 723 -16.30 -34.81 74.56
C GLY A 723 -16.21 -34.64 73.04
N ASN A 724 -16.61 -33.45 72.60
CA ASN A 724 -16.61 -33.06 71.19
C ASN A 724 -15.28 -32.39 70.84
N TYR A 725 -14.50 -33.04 69.98
CA TYR A 725 -13.21 -32.56 69.52
C TYR A 725 -13.30 -32.06 68.08
N PHE A 726 -12.67 -30.91 67.80
CA PHE A 726 -12.43 -30.46 66.42
C PHE A 726 -11.11 -29.69 66.38
N CYS A 727 -10.53 -29.57 65.19
CA CYS A 727 -9.31 -28.81 64.98
C CYS A 727 -9.63 -27.53 64.19
N ALA A 728 -9.19 -26.38 64.71
CA ALA A 728 -9.16 -25.14 63.94
C ALA A 728 -7.83 -25.08 63.19
N VAL A 729 -7.87 -25.10 61.86
CA VAL A 729 -6.69 -25.02 61.01
C VAL A 729 -6.63 -23.64 60.37
N THR A 730 -5.53 -22.93 60.53
CA THR A 730 -5.39 -21.52 60.14
C THR A 730 -4.16 -21.28 59.28
N ASN A 731 -4.28 -20.40 58.29
CA ASN A 731 -3.14 -19.76 57.65
C ASN A 731 -3.41 -18.25 57.46
N SER A 732 -2.54 -17.55 56.71
CA SER A 732 -2.70 -16.11 56.46
C SER A 732 -4.00 -15.72 55.73
N CYS A 733 -4.68 -16.69 55.12
CA CYS A 733 -5.95 -16.49 54.41
C CYS A 733 -7.19 -16.76 55.26
N GLY A 734 -7.02 -17.22 56.49
CA GLY A 734 -8.12 -17.44 57.44
C GLY A 734 -8.07 -18.80 58.10
N THR A 735 -9.17 -19.13 58.77
CA THR A 735 -9.34 -20.34 59.57
C THR A 735 -10.49 -21.19 59.04
N VAL A 736 -10.27 -22.50 58.94
CA VAL A 736 -11.30 -23.51 58.67
C VAL A 736 -11.33 -24.49 59.86
N ASN A 737 -12.53 -24.81 60.34
CA ASN A 737 -12.71 -25.81 61.38
C ASN A 737 -12.95 -27.18 60.76
N SER A 738 -12.38 -28.23 61.35
CA SER A 738 -12.72 -29.60 61.01
C SER A 738 -14.15 -29.93 61.40
N ASP A 739 -14.65 -31.05 60.90
CA ASP A 739 -15.83 -31.68 61.46
C ASP A 739 -15.57 -32.08 62.92
N VAL A 740 -16.65 -32.22 63.68
CA VAL A 740 -16.58 -32.62 65.09
C VAL A 740 -16.44 -34.14 65.19
N ALA A 741 -15.35 -34.60 65.80
CA ALA A 741 -15.18 -35.98 66.24
C ALA A 741 -15.62 -36.12 67.71
N VAL A 742 -16.55 -37.02 67.97
CA VAL A 742 -16.97 -37.35 69.34
C VAL A 742 -16.01 -38.39 69.90
N VAL A 743 -15.45 -38.15 71.07
CA VAL A 743 -14.63 -39.14 71.79
C VAL A 743 -15.38 -39.56 73.04
N THR A 744 -15.68 -40.85 73.13
CA THR A 744 -16.28 -41.50 74.30
C THR A 744 -15.25 -42.42 74.93
N ILE A 745 -14.93 -42.20 76.20
CA ILE A 745 -14.04 -43.06 76.97
C ILE A 745 -14.89 -43.75 78.03
N GLU A 746 -15.08 -45.04 77.85
CA GLU A 746 -15.87 -45.88 78.75
C GLU A 746 -14.99 -46.27 79.94
N SER A 747 -15.48 -46.02 81.15
CA SER A 747 -14.75 -46.38 82.39
C SER A 747 -14.36 -47.84 82.35
N LYS A 748 -13.13 -48.15 82.76
CA LYS A 748 -12.74 -49.55 82.92
C LYS A 748 -13.60 -50.11 84.05
N ASN A 749 -14.38 -51.16 83.78
CA ASN A 749 -15.16 -51.79 84.83
C ASN A 749 -14.18 -52.38 85.86
N THR A 750 -14.11 -51.80 87.06
CA THR A 750 -13.18 -52.20 88.13
C THR A 750 -13.82 -53.17 89.13
N CYS A 751 -15.10 -53.51 88.98
CA CYS A 751 -15.77 -54.53 89.81
C CYS A 751 -15.52 -55.90 89.21
N VAL A 752 -14.59 -56.67 89.78
CA VAL A 752 -14.47 -58.11 89.43
C VAL A 752 -15.79 -58.85 89.76
N CYS A 753 -16.54 -58.32 90.72
CA CYS A 753 -17.88 -58.72 91.15
C CYS A 753 -19.04 -58.42 90.19
N ASP A 754 -18.86 -57.56 89.19
CA ASP A 754 -19.89 -57.26 88.20
C ASP A 754 -19.78 -58.30 87.09
N TRP A 755 -20.37 -59.45 87.37
CA TRP A 755 -20.18 -60.64 86.58
C TRP A 755 -20.74 -60.52 85.16
N ASN A 756 -21.75 -59.67 84.97
CA ASN A 756 -22.37 -59.48 83.67
C ASN A 756 -21.72 -58.32 82.86
N GLY A 757 -20.96 -57.46 83.53
CA GLY A 757 -20.18 -56.38 82.93
C GLY A 757 -20.98 -55.13 82.56
N ASP A 758 -22.20 -54.95 83.08
CA ASP A 758 -23.10 -53.83 82.78
C ASP A 758 -22.85 -52.56 83.61
N THR A 759 -21.82 -52.57 84.45
CA THR A 759 -21.39 -51.52 85.40
C THR A 759 -22.32 -51.31 86.59
N VAL A 760 -23.33 -52.17 86.79
CA VAL A 760 -24.31 -52.08 87.88
C VAL A 760 -24.34 -53.38 88.66
N LEU A 761 -23.66 -53.40 89.82
CA LEU A 761 -23.71 -54.53 90.74
C LEU A 761 -25.13 -54.76 91.29
N ASN A 762 -25.79 -55.80 90.80
CA ASN A 762 -27.18 -56.09 91.12
C ASN A 762 -27.45 -57.61 91.21
N SER A 763 -28.69 -58.00 91.53
CA SER A 763 -29.02 -59.42 91.71
C SER A 763 -28.70 -60.28 90.48
N GLN A 764 -28.70 -59.71 89.28
CA GLN A 764 -28.36 -60.41 88.04
C GLN A 764 -26.89 -60.86 88.02
N ASP A 765 -25.95 -60.08 88.56
CA ASP A 765 -24.54 -60.48 88.65
C ASP A 765 -24.36 -61.67 89.59
N PHE A 766 -25.05 -61.62 90.74
CA PHE A 766 -25.09 -62.75 91.66
C PHE A 766 -25.65 -63.99 90.97
N PHE A 767 -26.77 -63.87 90.25
CA PHE A 767 -27.36 -65.02 89.55
C PHE A 767 -26.47 -65.55 88.43
N ASN A 768 -25.85 -64.68 87.64
CA ASN A 768 -24.96 -65.10 86.55
C ASN A 768 -23.72 -65.80 87.11
N PHE A 769 -23.09 -65.23 88.13
CA PHE A 769 -21.95 -65.86 88.80
C PHE A 769 -22.33 -67.22 89.40
N VAL A 770 -23.42 -67.30 90.17
CA VAL A 770 -23.88 -68.57 90.77
C VAL A 770 -24.16 -69.61 89.69
N THR A 771 -24.74 -69.21 88.56
CA THR A 771 -25.04 -70.10 87.44
C THR A 771 -23.76 -70.67 86.83
N GLU A 772 -22.74 -69.84 86.62
CA GLU A 772 -21.46 -70.26 86.06
C GLU A 772 -20.60 -71.02 87.09
N PHE A 773 -20.73 -70.70 88.38
CA PHE A 773 -20.07 -71.39 89.49
C PHE A 773 -20.49 -72.85 89.59
N PHE A 774 -21.79 -73.13 89.49
CA PHE A 774 -22.29 -74.51 89.44
C PHE A 774 -22.07 -75.19 88.08
N GLY A 775 -21.61 -74.43 87.07
CA GLY A 775 -21.17 -74.94 85.77
C GLY A 775 -19.67 -75.19 85.66
N ASP A 776 -18.91 -75.08 86.76
CA ASP A 776 -17.43 -75.17 86.82
C ASP A 776 -16.70 -74.15 85.92
N ASN A 777 -17.33 -72.99 85.63
CA ASN A 777 -16.78 -71.96 84.75
C ASN A 777 -16.51 -70.61 85.45
N ALA A 778 -16.78 -70.49 86.75
CA ALA A 778 -16.60 -69.25 87.51
C ALA A 778 -15.42 -69.34 88.48
N ASP A 779 -14.21 -69.32 87.92
CA ASP A 779 -12.96 -69.11 88.65
C ASP A 779 -12.79 -67.59 88.90
N PHE A 780 -13.13 -67.14 90.11
CA PHE A 780 -13.24 -65.71 90.43
C PHE A 780 -11.88 -65.10 90.78
N ASN A 781 -10.98 -65.89 91.36
CA ASN A 781 -9.66 -65.44 91.77
C ASN A 781 -8.56 -65.79 90.74
N ASP A 782 -8.95 -66.36 89.59
CA ASP A 782 -8.09 -66.69 88.44
C ASP A 782 -6.99 -67.72 88.78
N ASP A 783 -7.24 -68.63 89.74
CA ASP A 783 -6.27 -69.65 90.17
C ASP A 783 -6.28 -70.94 89.32
N GLY A 784 -7.21 -71.00 88.36
CA GLY A 784 -7.43 -72.10 87.43
C GLY A 784 -8.42 -73.16 87.92
N VAL A 785 -9.05 -73.00 89.09
CA VAL A 785 -9.89 -74.03 89.72
C VAL A 785 -11.13 -73.44 90.40
N THR A 786 -12.33 -73.62 89.82
CA THR A 786 -13.59 -73.22 90.46
C THR A 786 -13.84 -74.01 91.76
N ASN A 787 -13.76 -73.32 92.90
CA ASN A 787 -13.91 -73.92 94.22
C ASN A 787 -14.59 -72.98 95.22
N SER A 788 -14.83 -73.44 96.46
CA SER A 788 -15.57 -72.63 97.45
C SER A 788 -14.94 -71.27 97.74
N GLN A 789 -13.63 -71.11 97.54
CA GLN A 789 -12.93 -69.84 97.73
C GLN A 789 -13.40 -68.80 96.71
N ASP A 790 -13.58 -69.16 95.44
CA ASP A 790 -14.13 -68.27 94.40
C ASP A 790 -15.52 -67.76 94.77
N PHE A 791 -16.36 -68.65 95.31
CA PHE A 791 -17.70 -68.29 95.75
C PHE A 791 -17.69 -67.27 96.88
N PHE A 792 -16.79 -67.44 97.85
CA PHE A 792 -16.65 -66.53 98.98
C PHE A 792 -15.98 -65.21 98.59
N ASP A 793 -15.00 -65.24 97.67
CA ASP A 793 -14.33 -64.05 97.17
C ASP A 793 -15.30 -63.20 96.32
N PHE A 794 -16.12 -63.83 95.48
CA PHE A 794 -17.21 -63.17 94.77
C PHE A 794 -18.24 -62.58 95.74
N LEU A 795 -18.74 -63.34 96.71
CA LEU A 795 -19.71 -62.87 97.70
C LEU A 795 -19.19 -61.70 98.52
N ALA A 796 -17.92 -61.75 98.91
CA ALA A 796 -17.26 -60.66 99.62
C ALA A 796 -17.29 -59.40 98.75
N CYS A 797 -16.81 -59.51 97.51
CA CYS A 797 -16.78 -58.40 96.55
C CYS A 797 -18.20 -57.88 96.20
N PHE A 798 -19.19 -58.78 96.03
CA PHE A 798 -20.59 -58.46 95.71
C PHE A 798 -21.30 -57.69 96.83
N PHE A 799 -21.06 -58.04 98.09
CA PHE A 799 -21.72 -57.38 99.23
C PHE A 799 -20.98 -56.14 99.75
N THR A 800 -19.66 -56.06 99.56
CA THR A 800 -18.90 -54.86 99.95
C THR A 800 -18.93 -53.78 98.88
N GLY A 801 -19.32 -54.12 97.64
CA GLY A 801 -19.11 -53.27 96.47
C GLY A 801 -17.66 -53.32 96.01
N CYS A 802 -17.42 -52.76 94.82
CA CYS A 802 -16.10 -52.65 94.19
C CYS A 802 -15.15 -51.78 95.00
#